data_AF-L0RFE8-F1
#
_entry.id   AF-L0RFE8-F1
#
_cell.length_a   1.000
_cell.length_b   1.000
_cell.length_c   1.000
_cell.angle_alpha   90.00
_cell.angle_beta   90.00
_cell.angle_gamma   90.00
#
_symmetry.space_group_name_H-M   'P 1'
#
loop_
_entity.id
_entity.type
_entity.pdbx_description
1 polymer ?
#
loop_
_entity_poly.entity_id
_entity_poly.type
_entity_poly.pdbx_seq_one_letter_code
_entity_poly.pdbx_strand_id
1 'polypeptide(L)'
;MFSAYFKKLFISASILLLILLCGCERNVDAVGIHAVQGRLDLSNWDFEQKGPAHLDGEWEFYSNQVDATQSFDNFPEGVNKDFFPIPSLWKGRTAQGVTLAKQGQGVYRLNVKLPPDSGERSLYISGVLSVCRVLVNGKEIAFSGTIGKDRQSEIPNRHFLTPVFSPVNGYADIVLEVSNFHNQEGGINSSILLGSTEQIQDLINYRHISGAIIGGALLIMGIYHLVIFMMRRSNRENLYFGLFCLVWCTSTVFNPSSAFLVTRFFTMDWGWYVKICLLPAGLAIPLLLLFYNSLFPQKYGQKINRVYSVIGGLYLLYILIAPPGAYSSVVFAYFIISRTAYIYLFACFINDLRKRRKGAVYLAPGYLAIVCAELDEIFFDMNIFSSVDFAPFGTFIFIVSYSLFMSARFAETLSSCEKMSGELKVWKKNEHDHKMVHARLSGMLDSVDEAILAVNRDLVIDFCNNAFESLSGFSAETIHGQKFDEMIHANGHHGEDDFVQYLRNEASAGKAAKLDNIKFPVAGGDSVQSCISIRPMKVGSETIYVLVIRRKVRRLDRRQLAVKVMNDSIECWEKGTGRDKAGLAVDSGIWNVYLEKDGYARTQTLDRYLCAETLPLRPRWKNIYATAEFVLVNCTQQTDCYSELEKSIIRLKKCRD
;
A
#
# COMPACT_ATOMS: atom_id res chain seq x y z
N MET A 1 -0.09 -18.22 -19.32
CA MET A 1 0.22 -18.11 -20.76
C MET A 1 0.08 -16.67 -21.27
N PHE A 2 -1.01 -15.95 -20.93
CA PHE A 2 -1.24 -14.54 -21.29
C PHE A 2 -0.10 -13.57 -20.89
N SER A 3 0.46 -13.72 -19.68
CA SER A 3 1.58 -12.89 -19.19
C SER A 3 2.88 -13.05 -20.02
N ALA A 4 3.14 -14.23 -20.58
CA ALA A 4 4.36 -14.49 -21.34
C ALA A 4 4.27 -13.91 -22.76
N TYR A 5 3.10 -14.04 -23.41
CA TYR A 5 2.83 -13.43 -24.71
C TYR A 5 2.82 -11.91 -24.62
N PHE A 6 2.18 -11.34 -23.60
CA PHE A 6 2.17 -9.89 -23.38
C PHE A 6 3.57 -9.34 -23.13
N LYS A 7 4.41 -10.04 -22.34
CA LYS A 7 5.82 -9.67 -22.13
C LYS A 7 6.62 -9.69 -23.43
N LYS A 8 6.47 -10.74 -24.25
CA LYS A 8 7.18 -10.83 -25.54
C LYS A 8 6.73 -9.73 -26.49
N LEU A 9 5.41 -9.57 -26.67
CA LEU A 9 4.82 -8.56 -27.54
C LEU A 9 5.25 -7.15 -27.14
N PHE A 10 5.28 -6.86 -25.84
CA PHE A 10 5.69 -5.57 -25.31
C PHE A 10 7.19 -5.31 -25.47
N ILE A 11 8.05 -6.30 -25.21
CA ILE A 11 9.48 -6.19 -25.46
C ILE A 11 9.73 -5.94 -26.95
N SER A 12 9.07 -6.70 -27.84
CA SER A 12 9.17 -6.48 -29.29
C SER A 12 8.60 -5.13 -29.72
N ALA A 13 7.52 -4.63 -29.11
CA ALA A 13 6.96 -3.31 -29.40
C ALA A 13 7.83 -2.17 -28.88
N SER A 14 8.49 -2.35 -27.74
CA SER A 14 9.45 -1.38 -27.18
C SER A 14 10.74 -1.35 -27.99
N ILE A 15 11.23 -2.50 -28.43
CA ILE A 15 12.37 -2.61 -29.36
C ILE A 15 12.00 -1.99 -30.70
N LEU A 16 10.79 -2.26 -31.23
CA LEU A 16 10.31 -1.65 -32.46
C LEU A 16 10.16 -0.13 -32.31
N LEU A 17 9.66 0.36 -31.17
CA LEU A 17 9.58 1.80 -30.88
C LEU A 17 10.98 2.43 -30.78
N LEU A 18 11.94 1.76 -30.13
CA LEU A 18 13.34 2.19 -30.09
C LEU A 18 13.96 2.20 -31.49
N ILE A 19 13.69 1.20 -32.33
CA ILE A 19 14.15 1.14 -33.72
C ILE A 19 13.48 2.22 -34.57
N LEU A 20 12.19 2.51 -34.36
CA LEU A 20 11.46 3.57 -35.05
C LEU A 20 11.94 4.96 -34.62
N LEU A 21 12.35 5.13 -33.36
CA LEU A 21 12.96 6.37 -32.84
C LEU A 21 14.40 6.55 -33.33
N CYS A 22 15.16 5.46 -33.48
CA CYS A 22 16.49 5.49 -34.12
C CYS A 22 16.42 5.58 -35.65
N GLY A 23 15.31 5.19 -36.28
CA GLY A 23 15.13 5.13 -37.72
C GLY A 23 14.75 6.44 -38.39
N CYS A 24 14.67 7.55 -37.65
CA CYS A 24 14.43 8.89 -38.18
C CYS A 24 15.72 9.73 -38.26
N GLU A 25 16.86 9.12 -38.56
CA GLU A 25 17.86 9.86 -39.32
C GLU A 25 17.35 9.95 -40.76
N ARG A 26 16.84 11.14 -41.12
CA ARG A 26 17.14 11.60 -42.48
C ARG A 26 18.66 11.66 -42.53
N ASN A 27 19.28 10.60 -43.05
CA ASN A 27 20.56 10.70 -43.71
C ASN A 27 20.35 11.70 -44.85
N VAL A 28 20.43 12.98 -44.52
CA VAL A 28 20.92 13.93 -45.49
C VAL A 28 22.38 13.52 -45.60
N ASP A 29 22.67 12.70 -46.60
CA ASP A 29 23.99 12.60 -47.17
C ASP A 29 24.42 14.02 -47.59
N ALA A 30 24.83 14.82 -46.60
CA ALA A 30 25.59 16.02 -46.79
C ALA A 30 27.00 15.53 -47.11
N VAL A 31 27.17 15.01 -48.32
CA VAL A 31 28.47 14.91 -48.96
C VAL A 31 29.02 16.34 -49.04
N GLY A 32 29.78 16.71 -48.00
CA GLY A 32 30.98 17.54 -48.07
C GLY A 32 30.83 19.02 -48.44
N ILE A 33 29.89 19.76 -47.87
CA ILE A 33 30.00 21.23 -47.89
C ILE A 33 30.46 21.71 -46.51
N HIS A 34 31.74 22.05 -46.43
CA HIS A 34 32.35 22.66 -45.25
C HIS A 34 33.05 23.94 -45.66
N ALA A 35 33.15 24.87 -44.71
CA ALA A 35 33.95 26.06 -44.88
C ALA A 35 35.42 25.65 -45.00
N VAL A 36 36.12 26.18 -45.99
CA VAL A 36 37.55 25.95 -46.21
C VAL A 36 38.22 27.29 -46.36
N GLN A 37 39.21 27.56 -45.52
CA GLN A 37 39.96 28.82 -45.52
C GLN A 37 39.07 30.07 -45.53
N GLY A 38 37.99 30.07 -44.75
CA GLY A 38 37.11 31.22 -44.62
C GLY A 38 36.14 31.43 -45.78
N ARG A 39 35.94 30.43 -46.65
CA ARG A 39 34.99 30.48 -47.76
C ARG A 39 34.06 29.28 -47.77
N LEU A 40 32.81 29.51 -48.16
CA LEU A 40 31.79 28.48 -48.31
C LEU A 40 30.97 28.75 -49.59
N ASP A 41 30.92 27.78 -50.51
CA ASP A 41 30.09 27.90 -51.71
C ASP A 41 28.78 27.11 -51.54
N LEU A 42 27.68 27.84 -51.36
CA LEU A 42 26.32 27.32 -51.30
C LEU A 42 25.53 27.62 -52.58
N SER A 43 26.17 28.00 -53.70
CA SER A 43 25.45 28.39 -54.93
C SER A 43 24.52 27.31 -55.46
N ASN A 44 24.82 26.04 -55.18
CA ASN A 44 24.04 24.86 -55.59
C ASN A 44 23.25 24.24 -54.41
N TRP A 45 23.19 24.90 -53.26
CA TRP A 45 22.43 24.41 -52.11
C TRP A 45 20.94 24.68 -52.30
N ASP A 46 20.17 23.61 -52.33
CA ASP A 46 18.72 23.68 -52.37
C ASP A 46 18.17 23.78 -50.94
N PHE A 47 17.89 25.01 -50.50
CA PHE A 47 17.34 25.27 -49.16
C PHE A 47 15.94 24.67 -48.99
N GLU A 48 15.13 24.53 -50.04
CA GLU A 48 13.77 23.99 -49.95
C GLU A 48 13.79 22.48 -49.71
N GLN A 49 14.66 21.74 -50.42
CA GLN A 49 14.75 20.29 -50.28
C GLN A 49 15.63 19.84 -49.10
N LYS A 50 16.76 20.53 -48.87
CA LYS A 50 17.75 20.12 -47.87
C LYS A 50 17.61 20.84 -46.53
N GLY A 51 16.84 21.92 -46.47
CA GLY A 51 16.68 22.75 -45.28
C GLY A 51 17.86 23.70 -45.03
N PRO A 52 17.99 24.24 -43.80
CA PRO A 52 19.08 25.13 -43.43
C PRO A 52 20.46 24.51 -43.67
N ALA A 53 21.38 25.30 -44.25
CA ALA A 53 22.76 24.89 -44.47
C ALA A 53 23.59 25.06 -43.19
N HIS A 54 24.46 24.10 -42.93
CA HIS A 54 25.48 24.22 -41.89
C HIS A 54 26.65 25.05 -42.40
N LEU A 55 27.11 26.02 -41.60
CA LEU A 55 28.29 26.82 -41.89
C LEU A 55 29.56 26.26 -41.24
N ASP A 56 29.62 24.93 -41.08
CA ASP A 56 30.66 24.24 -40.34
C ASP A 56 31.95 24.12 -41.17
N GLY A 57 33.11 24.19 -40.54
CA GLY A 57 34.43 24.11 -41.19
C GLY A 57 35.39 25.20 -40.73
N GLU A 58 36.43 25.45 -41.52
CA GLU A 58 37.48 26.42 -41.23
C GLU A 58 37.07 27.86 -41.60
N TRP A 59 36.90 28.69 -40.58
CA TRP A 59 36.64 30.12 -40.71
C TRP A 59 37.96 30.88 -40.63
N GLU A 60 38.03 32.08 -41.23
CA GLU A 60 39.13 32.99 -40.93
C GLU A 60 39.03 33.36 -39.45
N PHE A 61 40.16 33.37 -38.75
CA PHE A 61 40.23 33.62 -37.33
C PHE A 61 41.32 34.63 -37.02
N TYR A 62 40.96 35.58 -36.16
CA TYR A 62 41.85 36.63 -35.71
C TYR A 62 41.86 36.66 -34.18
N SER A 63 43.01 36.33 -33.59
CA SER A 63 43.22 36.38 -32.15
C SER A 63 43.53 37.81 -31.68
N ASN A 64 43.02 38.20 -30.51
CA ASN A 64 43.16 39.53 -29.89
C ASN A 64 42.29 40.64 -30.50
N GLN A 65 42.29 41.82 -29.86
CA GLN A 65 41.43 43.01 -30.02
C GLN A 65 41.43 43.63 -31.43
N VAL A 66 41.16 42.83 -32.46
CA VAL A 66 40.82 43.31 -33.79
C VAL A 66 39.42 43.90 -33.70
N ASP A 67 39.30 45.16 -34.11
CA ASP A 67 38.01 45.80 -34.23
C ASP A 67 37.25 45.18 -35.41
N ALA A 68 36.22 44.39 -35.10
CA ALA A 68 35.41 43.69 -36.10
C ALA A 68 34.63 44.64 -37.01
N THR A 69 34.58 45.94 -36.72
CA THR A 69 33.94 46.97 -37.56
C THR A 69 34.86 47.54 -38.65
N GLN A 70 36.17 47.27 -38.58
CA GLN A 70 37.12 47.74 -39.59
C GLN A 70 37.07 46.87 -40.86
N SER A 71 37.46 47.46 -42.00
CA SER A 71 37.57 46.70 -43.24
C SER A 71 38.70 45.68 -43.15
N PHE A 72 38.34 44.41 -43.37
CA PHE A 72 39.27 43.28 -43.41
C PHE A 72 40.15 43.26 -44.67
N ASP A 73 39.93 44.18 -45.63
CA ASP A 73 40.73 44.30 -46.83
C ASP A 73 42.07 45.01 -46.58
N ASN A 74 42.19 45.76 -45.47
CA ASN A 74 43.40 46.50 -45.07
C ASN A 74 43.66 46.35 -43.56
N PHE A 75 44.28 45.25 -43.14
CA PHE A 75 44.66 45.06 -41.74
C PHE A 75 45.82 45.97 -41.31
N PRO A 76 45.84 46.41 -40.03
CA PRO A 76 47.05 47.00 -39.43
C PRO A 76 48.22 46.02 -39.48
N GLU A 77 49.45 46.53 -39.64
CA GLU A 77 50.67 45.71 -39.52
C GLU A 77 50.68 44.96 -38.17
N GLY A 78 50.84 43.63 -38.22
CA GLY A 78 50.93 42.76 -37.03
C GLY A 78 49.70 41.89 -36.73
N VAL A 79 48.60 42.03 -37.49
CA VAL A 79 47.47 41.08 -37.42
C VAL A 79 47.69 39.94 -38.42
N ASN A 80 47.93 38.73 -37.91
CA ASN A 80 48.06 37.54 -38.76
C ASN A 80 46.69 36.88 -38.96
N LYS A 81 46.28 36.72 -40.22
CA LYS A 81 45.10 35.96 -40.61
C LYS A 81 45.33 34.48 -40.35
N ASP A 82 44.55 33.90 -39.43
CA ASP A 82 44.57 32.47 -39.11
C ASP A 82 43.29 31.76 -39.53
N PHE A 83 43.21 30.47 -39.24
CA PHE A 83 42.01 29.66 -39.44
C PHE A 83 41.68 28.87 -38.19
N PHE A 84 40.38 28.80 -37.89
CA PHE A 84 39.88 28.03 -36.77
C PHE A 84 38.56 27.35 -37.13
N PRO A 85 38.37 26.06 -36.77
CA PRO A 85 37.15 25.36 -37.10
C PRO A 85 35.97 25.82 -36.24
N ILE A 86 34.79 25.87 -36.84
CA ILE A 86 33.50 25.95 -36.15
C ILE A 86 32.67 24.71 -36.56
N PRO A 87 32.00 24.02 -35.61
CA PRO A 87 32.06 24.23 -34.17
C PRO A 87 33.39 23.77 -33.56
N SER A 88 33.94 24.57 -32.64
CA SER A 88 35.06 24.19 -31.78
C SER A 88 35.25 25.17 -30.63
N LEU A 89 35.79 24.66 -29.53
CA LEU A 89 36.19 25.44 -28.36
C LEU A 89 37.66 25.86 -28.49
N TRP A 90 38.03 27.02 -27.94
CA TRP A 90 39.41 27.53 -27.90
C TRP A 90 40.32 26.60 -27.07
N LYS A 91 40.82 25.55 -27.70
CA LYS A 91 41.72 24.55 -27.12
C LYS A 91 42.90 24.34 -28.09
N GLY A 92 44.11 24.31 -27.53
CA GLY A 92 45.32 24.04 -28.30
C GLY A 92 45.85 25.26 -29.06
N ARG A 93 46.14 25.05 -30.35
CA ARG A 93 46.73 26.05 -31.24
C ARG A 93 45.87 26.18 -32.50
N THR A 94 45.88 27.36 -33.09
CA THR A 94 45.32 27.62 -34.43
C THR A 94 46.15 26.95 -35.53
N ALA A 95 45.68 27.02 -36.78
CA ALA A 95 46.36 26.43 -37.94
C ALA A 95 47.80 26.96 -38.12
N GLN A 96 48.07 28.21 -37.74
CA GLN A 96 49.41 28.81 -37.83
C GLN A 96 50.18 28.79 -36.50
N GLY A 97 49.69 28.04 -35.50
CA GLY A 97 50.41 27.77 -34.26
C GLY A 97 50.21 28.79 -33.14
N VAL A 98 49.28 29.76 -33.30
CA VAL A 98 48.92 30.70 -32.23
C VAL A 98 48.25 29.92 -31.10
N THR A 99 48.81 30.04 -29.90
CA THR A 99 48.25 29.36 -28.71
C THR A 99 47.03 30.13 -28.23
N LEU A 100 45.88 29.47 -28.19
CA LEU A 100 44.62 30.10 -27.80
C LEU A 100 44.47 30.08 -26.29
N ALA A 101 44.28 31.26 -25.72
CA ALA A 101 43.79 31.38 -24.36
C ALA A 101 42.32 30.94 -24.32
N LYS A 102 41.93 30.21 -23.27
CA LYS A 102 40.53 29.78 -23.10
C LYS A 102 39.58 30.95 -22.81
N GLN A 103 40.13 32.08 -22.33
CA GLN A 103 39.44 33.33 -22.08
C GLN A 103 40.09 34.43 -22.91
N GLY A 104 39.28 35.32 -23.47
CA GLY A 104 39.76 36.34 -24.40
C GLY A 104 38.72 36.75 -25.42
N GLN A 105 39.21 37.32 -26.52
CA GLN A 105 38.42 37.73 -27.68
C GLN A 105 38.92 37.03 -28.94
N GLY A 106 37.99 36.73 -29.84
CA GLY A 106 38.30 36.19 -31.16
C GLY A 106 37.30 36.71 -32.18
N VAL A 107 37.81 37.08 -33.36
CA VAL A 107 36.99 37.48 -34.49
C VAL A 107 37.03 36.39 -35.55
N TYR A 108 35.86 35.94 -35.97
CA TYR A 108 35.67 34.95 -37.01
C TYR A 108 35.11 35.63 -38.26
N ARG A 109 35.57 35.23 -39.45
CA ARG A 109 35.01 35.69 -40.72
C ARG A 109 34.78 34.52 -41.67
N LEU A 110 33.63 34.53 -42.33
CA LEU A 110 33.27 33.58 -43.39
C LEU A 110 32.62 34.33 -44.56
N ASN A 111 33.16 34.12 -45.74
CA ASN A 111 32.53 34.55 -46.98
C ASN A 111 31.68 33.42 -47.56
N VAL A 112 30.36 33.63 -47.62
CA VAL A 112 29.41 32.64 -48.12
C VAL A 112 28.87 33.09 -49.46
N LYS A 113 29.01 32.25 -50.48
CA LYS A 113 28.38 32.44 -51.78
C LYS A 113 27.04 31.73 -51.80
N LEU A 114 25.97 32.45 -52.16
CA LEU A 114 24.60 31.98 -52.09
C LEU A 114 24.01 31.73 -53.48
N PRO A 115 22.93 30.92 -53.58
CA PRO A 115 22.17 30.81 -54.80
C PRO A 115 21.69 32.19 -55.28
N PRO A 116 21.58 32.42 -56.60
CA PRO A 116 20.95 33.62 -57.15
C PRO A 116 19.55 33.84 -56.54
N ASP A 117 19.14 35.10 -56.40
CA ASP A 117 17.81 35.47 -55.90
C ASP A 117 17.45 34.89 -54.53
N SER A 118 18.46 34.67 -53.67
CA SER A 118 18.26 34.16 -52.32
C SER A 118 17.43 35.07 -51.40
N GLY A 119 17.02 36.27 -51.79
CA GLY A 119 16.17 37.12 -50.93
C GLY A 119 16.73 37.31 -49.52
N GLU A 120 15.85 37.44 -48.53
CA GLU A 120 16.24 37.56 -47.13
C GLU A 120 16.67 36.20 -46.53
N ARG A 121 17.67 36.24 -45.66
CA ARG A 121 18.24 35.08 -44.97
C ARG A 121 18.39 35.33 -43.48
N SER A 122 18.38 34.26 -42.72
CA SER A 122 18.52 34.28 -41.26
C SER A 122 19.57 33.27 -40.81
N LEU A 123 20.34 33.65 -39.78
CA LEU A 123 21.26 32.73 -39.11
C LEU A 123 20.60 32.16 -37.85
N TYR A 124 21.00 30.97 -37.43
CA TYR A 124 20.76 30.48 -36.07
C TYR A 124 22.10 30.22 -35.39
N ILE A 125 22.38 30.99 -34.33
CA ILE A 125 23.63 30.95 -33.58
C ILE A 125 23.28 30.66 -32.12
N SER A 126 23.62 29.47 -31.59
CA SER A 126 23.23 29.04 -30.23
C SER A 126 24.36 28.54 -29.33
N GLY A 127 25.58 28.41 -29.86
CA GLY A 127 26.75 27.85 -29.17
C GLY A 127 27.82 28.86 -28.79
N VAL A 128 27.47 30.15 -28.67
CA VAL A 128 28.40 31.16 -28.17
C VAL A 128 28.30 31.21 -26.65
N LEU A 129 29.40 30.88 -25.95
CA LEU A 129 29.38 30.65 -24.51
C LEU A 129 29.20 31.93 -23.67
N SER A 130 29.76 33.07 -24.11
CA SER A 130 29.67 34.36 -23.40
C SER A 130 28.93 35.42 -24.25
N VAL A 131 29.63 36.17 -25.10
CA VAL A 131 29.05 37.26 -25.89
C VAL A 131 29.49 37.14 -27.34
N CYS A 132 28.53 37.37 -28.24
CA CYS A 132 28.71 37.44 -29.69
C CYS A 132 28.17 38.76 -30.19
N ARG A 133 28.90 39.43 -31.07
CA ARG A 133 28.38 40.46 -31.97
C ARG A 133 28.47 39.93 -33.39
N VAL A 134 27.39 40.11 -34.15
CA VAL A 134 27.25 39.61 -35.51
C VAL A 134 27.20 40.79 -36.48
N LEU A 135 28.12 40.81 -37.42
CA LEU A 135 28.12 41.73 -38.55
C LEU A 135 27.95 40.94 -39.83
N VAL A 136 27.12 41.45 -40.74
CA VAL A 136 27.02 40.91 -42.10
C VAL A 136 27.17 42.03 -43.11
N ASN A 137 28.05 41.84 -44.08
CA ASN A 137 28.40 42.85 -45.09
C ASN A 137 28.80 44.20 -44.44
N GLY A 138 29.57 44.14 -43.35
CA GLY A 138 30.05 45.30 -42.60
C GLY A 138 29.03 45.98 -41.68
N LYS A 139 27.77 45.52 -41.64
CA LYS A 139 26.73 46.08 -40.77
C LYS A 139 26.47 45.19 -39.56
N GLU A 140 26.50 45.75 -38.35
CA GLU A 140 26.04 45.05 -37.14
C GLU A 140 24.53 44.78 -37.21
N ILE A 141 24.14 43.52 -37.03
CA ILE A 141 22.74 43.07 -37.14
C ILE A 141 22.21 42.32 -35.90
N ALA A 142 23.09 41.82 -35.03
CA ALA A 142 22.70 41.24 -33.74
C ALA A 142 23.85 41.21 -32.73
N PHE A 143 23.50 41.13 -31.46
CA PHE A 143 24.43 40.95 -30.35
C PHE A 143 23.79 40.12 -29.22
N SER A 144 24.59 39.32 -28.52
CA SER A 144 24.15 38.52 -27.36
C SER A 144 24.53 39.13 -26.01
N GLY A 145 25.06 40.34 -26.00
CA GLY A 145 25.51 41.05 -24.80
C GLY A 145 26.41 42.23 -25.15
N THR A 146 27.18 42.70 -24.17
CA THR A 146 28.22 43.72 -24.37
C THR A 146 29.58 43.07 -24.44
N ILE A 147 30.29 43.27 -25.56
CA ILE A 147 31.68 42.82 -25.74
C ILE A 147 32.56 43.54 -24.72
N GLY A 148 33.26 42.76 -23.91
CA GLY A 148 34.21 43.26 -22.90
C GLY A 148 35.64 42.88 -23.23
N LYS A 149 36.60 43.59 -22.64
CA LYS A 149 38.04 43.24 -22.69
C LYS A 149 38.49 42.47 -21.45
N ASP A 150 37.60 42.38 -20.47
CA ASP A 150 37.78 41.70 -19.20
C ASP A 150 36.41 41.30 -18.65
N ARG A 151 36.41 40.65 -17.49
CA ARG A 151 35.20 40.18 -16.83
C ARG A 151 34.28 41.31 -16.32
N GLN A 152 34.80 42.52 -16.07
CA GLN A 152 33.99 43.62 -15.54
C GLN A 152 33.24 44.36 -16.66
N SER A 153 33.86 44.45 -17.84
CA SER A 153 33.31 45.11 -19.02
C SER A 153 32.44 44.20 -19.89
N GLU A 154 32.58 42.87 -19.79
CA GLU A 154 31.74 41.90 -20.50
C GLU A 154 30.39 41.73 -19.80
N ILE A 155 29.28 41.84 -20.54
CA ILE A 155 27.93 41.66 -19.99
C ILE A 155 27.16 40.64 -20.85
N PRO A 156 27.12 39.35 -20.47
CA PRO A 156 26.32 38.33 -21.15
C PRO A 156 24.82 38.52 -20.98
N ASN A 157 24.02 38.25 -22.02
CA ASN A 157 22.55 38.41 -21.98
C ASN A 157 21.79 37.30 -22.73
N ARG A 158 21.89 37.25 -24.07
CA ARG A 158 21.08 36.35 -24.91
C ARG A 158 21.74 34.98 -25.11
N HIS A 159 20.93 33.93 -25.21
CA HIS A 159 21.41 32.55 -25.33
C HIS A 159 21.54 32.05 -26.78
N PHE A 160 20.79 32.64 -27.70
CA PHE A 160 20.96 32.43 -29.13
C PHE A 160 20.61 33.70 -29.90
N LEU A 161 21.08 33.80 -31.14
CA LEU A 161 20.82 34.91 -32.04
C LEU A 161 20.18 34.40 -33.34
N THR A 162 19.20 35.15 -33.83
CA THR A 162 18.56 34.94 -35.14
C THR A 162 18.63 36.19 -36.01
N PRO A 163 19.83 36.66 -36.37
CA PRO A 163 19.97 37.86 -37.18
C PRO A 163 19.45 37.61 -38.60
N VAL A 164 18.80 38.63 -39.15
CA VAL A 164 18.21 38.62 -40.48
C VAL A 164 18.99 39.60 -41.37
N PHE A 165 19.29 39.19 -42.59
CA PHE A 165 20.07 39.99 -43.55
C PHE A 165 19.71 39.69 -45.01
N SER A 166 20.13 40.57 -45.91
CA SER A 166 20.05 40.34 -47.36
C SER A 166 21.45 40.20 -47.94
N PRO A 167 21.69 39.21 -48.82
CA PRO A 167 22.98 39.04 -49.48
C PRO A 167 23.23 40.18 -50.48
N VAL A 168 24.49 40.54 -50.66
CA VAL A 168 24.93 41.59 -51.58
C VAL A 168 25.67 40.91 -52.72
N ASN A 169 25.19 41.09 -53.96
CA ASN A 169 25.76 40.47 -55.17
C ASN A 169 25.88 38.93 -55.09
N GLY A 170 24.97 38.25 -54.38
CA GLY A 170 25.01 36.81 -54.18
C GLY A 170 26.01 36.34 -53.12
N TYR A 171 26.59 37.25 -52.35
CA TYR A 171 27.51 36.93 -51.25
C TYR A 171 27.00 37.45 -49.90
N ALA A 172 27.43 36.78 -48.84
CA ALA A 172 27.29 37.22 -47.46
C ALA A 172 28.66 37.15 -46.79
N ASP A 173 29.18 38.31 -46.38
CA ASP A 173 30.39 38.40 -45.56
C ASP A 173 29.98 38.41 -44.09
N ILE A 174 30.12 37.27 -43.41
CA ILE A 174 29.67 37.07 -42.03
C ILE A 174 30.86 37.22 -41.10
N VAL A 175 30.78 38.15 -40.14
CA VAL A 175 31.78 38.38 -39.12
C VAL A 175 31.17 38.18 -37.73
N LEU A 176 31.81 37.36 -36.91
CA LEU A 176 31.42 37.10 -35.53
C LEU A 176 32.54 37.56 -34.61
N GLU A 177 32.25 38.59 -33.81
CA GLU A 177 33.13 39.02 -32.73
C GLU A 177 32.68 38.32 -31.44
N VAL A 178 33.54 37.46 -30.89
CA VAL A 178 33.25 36.69 -29.68
C VAL A 178 34.14 37.17 -28.55
N SER A 179 33.55 37.47 -27.40
CA SER A 179 34.29 37.65 -26.14
C SER A 179 33.89 36.61 -25.12
N ASN A 180 34.87 36.10 -24.38
CA ASN A 180 34.67 35.16 -23.28
C ASN A 180 35.56 35.47 -22.07
N PHE A 181 34.97 36.13 -21.08
CA PHE A 181 35.59 36.36 -19.76
C PHE A 181 34.76 35.79 -18.60
N HIS A 182 33.54 35.30 -18.88
CA HIS A 182 32.65 34.68 -17.89
C HIS A 182 32.69 33.15 -17.88
N ASN A 183 33.16 32.49 -18.95
CA ASN A 183 33.28 31.03 -19.00
C ASN A 183 34.74 30.57 -19.00
N GLN A 184 34.97 29.34 -18.55
CA GLN A 184 36.31 28.75 -18.53
C GLN A 184 36.79 28.35 -19.94
N GLU A 185 35.87 28.13 -20.88
CA GLU A 185 36.14 27.77 -22.26
C GLU A 185 35.48 28.81 -23.16
N GLY A 186 36.17 29.24 -24.22
CA GLY A 186 35.68 30.17 -25.23
C GLY A 186 35.53 29.47 -26.59
N GLY A 187 35.08 30.22 -27.59
CA GLY A 187 34.79 29.68 -28.92
C GLY A 187 33.30 29.44 -29.15
N ILE A 188 33.00 28.70 -30.22
CA ILE A 188 31.64 28.47 -30.71
C ILE A 188 31.45 26.95 -30.80
N ASN A 189 30.71 26.37 -29.86
CA ASN A 189 30.61 24.91 -29.70
C ASN A 189 29.40 24.28 -30.39
N SER A 190 28.62 25.04 -31.15
CA SER A 190 27.50 24.54 -31.95
C SER A 190 27.65 24.97 -33.40
N SER A 191 27.14 24.15 -34.32
CA SER A 191 26.98 24.55 -35.71
C SER A 191 26.19 25.84 -35.83
N ILE A 192 26.55 26.65 -36.83
CA ILE A 192 25.79 27.84 -37.23
C ILE A 192 24.96 27.45 -38.43
N LEU A 193 23.65 27.70 -38.37
CA LEU A 193 22.74 27.37 -39.46
C LEU A 193 22.38 28.62 -40.24
N LEU A 194 22.29 28.50 -41.56
CA LEU A 194 21.82 29.53 -42.47
C LEU A 194 20.58 29.02 -43.21
N GLY A 195 19.50 29.79 -43.20
CA GLY A 195 18.26 29.42 -43.90
C GLY A 195 17.41 30.64 -44.21
N SER A 196 16.19 30.40 -44.70
CA SER A 196 15.18 31.46 -44.75
C SER A 196 14.73 31.84 -43.33
N THR A 197 14.17 33.04 -43.16
CA THR A 197 13.62 33.48 -41.88
C THR A 197 12.55 32.52 -41.36
N GLU A 198 11.71 31.97 -42.24
CA GLU A 198 10.68 30.98 -41.93
C GLU A 198 11.30 29.65 -41.45
N GLN A 199 12.30 29.12 -42.17
CA GLN A 199 12.97 27.87 -41.78
C GLN A 199 13.62 27.94 -40.39
N ILE A 200 14.26 29.07 -40.07
CA ILE A 200 14.87 29.27 -38.75
C ILE A 200 13.81 29.41 -37.66
N GLN A 201 12.70 30.12 -37.94
CA GLN A 201 11.58 30.21 -37.00
C GLN A 201 10.92 28.85 -36.77
N ASP A 202 10.71 28.06 -37.82
CA ASP A 202 10.13 26.72 -37.72
C ASP A 202 11.02 25.77 -36.92
N LEU A 203 12.35 25.84 -37.09
CA LEU A 203 13.30 25.09 -36.26
C LEU A 203 13.14 25.44 -34.78
N ILE A 204 13.04 26.73 -34.44
CA ILE A 204 12.87 27.19 -33.06
C ILE A 204 11.50 26.76 -32.52
N ASN A 205 10.44 26.93 -33.30
CA ASN A 205 9.10 26.50 -32.93
C ASN A 205 9.04 25.00 -32.68
N TYR A 206 9.70 24.18 -33.52
CA TYR A 206 9.82 22.74 -33.32
C TYR A 206 10.53 22.40 -32.01
N ARG A 207 11.66 23.05 -31.71
CA ARG A 207 12.39 22.89 -30.44
C ARG A 207 11.55 23.31 -29.23
N HIS A 208 10.79 24.39 -29.35
CA HIS A 208 9.87 24.82 -28.31
C HIS A 208 8.72 23.82 -28.11
N ILE A 209 8.05 23.40 -29.17
CA ILE A 209 6.92 22.46 -29.09
C ILE A 209 7.38 21.13 -28.49
N SER A 210 8.50 20.58 -28.97
CA SER A 210 9.07 19.35 -28.41
C SER A 210 9.45 19.51 -26.94
N GLY A 211 10.14 20.60 -26.58
CA GLY A 211 10.46 20.93 -25.19
C GLY A 211 9.22 21.08 -24.30
N ALA A 212 8.15 21.71 -24.79
CA ALA A 212 6.90 21.89 -24.07
C ALA A 212 6.16 20.56 -23.85
N ILE A 213 6.13 19.69 -24.86
CA ILE A 213 5.49 18.37 -24.76
C ILE A 213 6.23 17.50 -23.74
N ILE A 214 7.56 17.40 -23.84
CA ILE A 214 8.35 16.56 -22.94
C ILE A 214 8.38 17.14 -21.53
N GLY A 215 8.62 18.45 -21.40
CA GLY A 215 8.56 19.16 -20.12
C GLY A 215 7.18 19.06 -19.46
N GLY A 216 6.10 19.23 -20.21
CA GLY A 216 4.73 19.07 -19.72
C GLY A 216 4.42 17.65 -19.25
N ALA A 217 4.86 16.63 -19.99
CA ALA A 217 4.71 15.24 -19.57
C ALA A 217 5.49 14.95 -18.26
N LEU A 218 6.71 15.45 -18.15
CA LEU A 218 7.53 15.35 -16.93
C LEU A 218 6.87 16.06 -15.74
N LEU A 219 6.33 17.26 -15.95
CA LEU A 219 5.63 18.03 -14.92
C LEU A 219 4.39 17.29 -14.41
N ILE A 220 3.52 16.82 -15.31
CA ILE A 220 2.30 16.09 -14.97
C ILE A 220 2.66 14.81 -14.19
N MET A 221 3.65 14.05 -14.66
CA MET A 221 4.09 12.83 -13.99
C MET A 221 4.72 13.11 -12.63
N GLY A 222 5.52 14.17 -12.52
CA GLY A 222 6.08 14.63 -11.26
C GLY A 222 5.00 14.93 -10.22
N ILE A 223 4.02 15.76 -10.59
CA ILE A 223 2.89 16.12 -9.72
C ILE A 223 2.05 14.89 -9.37
N TYR A 224 1.73 14.04 -10.35
CA TYR A 224 0.95 12.82 -10.14
C TYR A 224 1.58 11.91 -9.08
N HIS A 225 2.88 11.65 -9.17
CA HIS A 225 3.56 10.80 -8.19
C HIS A 225 3.69 11.46 -6.81
N LEU A 226 3.86 12.79 -6.75
CA LEU A 226 3.81 13.51 -5.48
C LEU A 226 2.42 13.45 -4.81
N VAL A 227 1.34 13.53 -5.58
CA VAL A 227 -0.04 13.35 -5.07
C VAL A 227 -0.23 11.94 -4.52
N ILE A 228 0.21 10.90 -5.24
CA ILE A 228 0.16 9.52 -4.73
C ILE A 228 0.98 9.37 -3.45
N PHE A 229 2.16 9.99 -3.38
CA PHE A 229 2.96 9.97 -2.16
C PHE A 229 2.24 10.68 -0.99
N MET A 230 1.58 11.81 -1.23
CA MET A 230 0.79 12.49 -0.20
C MET A 230 -0.36 11.63 0.30
N MET A 231 -1.06 10.91 -0.58
CA MET A 231 -2.12 9.97 -0.21
C MET A 231 -1.58 8.74 0.53
N ARG A 232 -0.37 8.27 0.18
CA ARG A 232 0.24 7.08 0.75
C ARG A 232 1.72 7.29 1.05
N ARG A 233 1.98 7.97 2.18
CA ARG A 233 3.35 8.32 2.63
C ARG A 233 4.27 7.13 2.92
N SER A 234 3.74 5.92 3.02
CA SER A 234 4.55 4.69 3.14
C SER A 234 5.39 4.41 1.88
N ASN A 235 4.95 4.88 0.72
CA ASN A 235 5.56 4.54 -0.58
C ASN A 235 6.53 5.65 -1.02
N ARG A 236 7.72 5.69 -0.39
CA ARG A 236 8.74 6.72 -0.63
C ARG A 236 9.27 6.70 -2.07
N GLU A 237 9.14 5.59 -2.80
CA GLU A 237 9.48 5.51 -4.22
C GLU A 237 8.77 6.57 -5.06
N ASN A 238 7.51 6.91 -4.74
CA ASN A 238 6.76 7.92 -5.46
C ASN A 238 7.24 9.34 -5.17
N LEU A 239 7.74 9.61 -3.96
CA LEU A 239 8.37 10.90 -3.64
C LEU A 239 9.62 11.09 -4.49
N TYR A 240 10.53 10.11 -4.48
CA TYR A 240 11.81 10.23 -5.18
C TYR A 240 11.62 10.31 -6.69
N PHE A 241 10.70 9.50 -7.24
CA PHE A 241 10.39 9.54 -8.66
C PHE A 241 9.70 10.86 -9.06
N GLY A 242 8.74 11.33 -8.28
CA GLY A 242 8.06 12.60 -8.54
C GLY A 242 9.03 13.78 -8.57
N LEU A 243 9.94 13.86 -7.58
CA LEU A 243 11.00 14.86 -7.56
C LEU A 243 11.98 14.71 -8.72
N PHE A 244 12.34 13.48 -9.09
CA PHE A 244 13.20 13.21 -10.25
C PHE A 244 12.57 13.75 -11.54
N CYS A 245 11.28 13.52 -11.76
CA CYS A 245 10.56 14.06 -12.91
C CYS A 245 10.52 15.59 -12.91
N LEU A 246 10.34 16.24 -11.76
CA LEU A 246 10.36 17.71 -11.68
C LEU A 246 11.75 18.30 -11.93
N VAL A 247 12.79 17.63 -11.45
CA VAL A 247 14.18 17.99 -11.73
C VAL A 247 14.48 17.90 -13.23
N TRP A 248 14.07 16.81 -13.86
CA TRP A 248 14.20 16.65 -15.32
C TRP A 248 13.32 17.62 -16.11
N CYS A 249 12.11 17.92 -15.64
CA CYS A 249 11.28 18.96 -16.24
C CYS A 249 12.04 20.29 -16.25
N THR A 250 12.65 20.66 -15.12
CA THR A 250 13.46 21.88 -15.04
C THR A 250 14.62 21.83 -16.02
N SER A 251 15.36 20.72 -16.07
CA SER A 251 16.44 20.53 -17.05
C SER A 251 15.93 20.74 -18.48
N THR A 252 14.87 20.04 -18.89
CA THR A 252 14.34 20.07 -20.27
C THR A 252 13.89 21.46 -20.71
N VAL A 253 13.15 22.20 -19.87
CA VAL A 253 12.54 23.48 -20.28
C VAL A 253 13.58 24.62 -20.29
N PHE A 254 14.65 24.49 -19.49
CA PHE A 254 15.77 25.43 -19.51
C PHE A 254 16.88 24.99 -20.48
N ASN A 255 16.91 23.78 -21.02
CA ASN A 255 18.02 23.32 -21.87
C ASN A 255 18.08 24.05 -23.25
N PRO A 256 19.29 24.34 -23.79
CA PRO A 256 19.49 24.81 -25.17
C PRO A 256 18.74 24.04 -26.25
N SER A 257 18.61 22.72 -26.12
CA SER A 257 17.88 21.83 -27.05
C SER A 257 16.41 22.24 -27.21
N SER A 258 15.80 22.82 -26.17
CA SER A 258 14.43 23.37 -26.20
C SER A 258 14.34 24.79 -26.78
N ALA A 259 15.47 25.32 -27.27
CA ALA A 259 15.68 26.73 -27.55
C ALA A 259 15.38 27.63 -26.34
N PHE A 260 15.65 27.13 -25.13
CA PHE A 260 15.42 27.84 -23.86
C PHE A 260 13.95 28.24 -23.66
N LEU A 261 13.02 27.28 -23.76
CA LEU A 261 11.58 27.56 -23.80
C LEU A 261 11.07 28.55 -22.72
N VAL A 262 11.61 28.49 -21.49
CA VAL A 262 11.23 29.41 -20.41
C VAL A 262 11.44 30.89 -20.77
N THR A 263 12.47 31.21 -21.57
CA THR A 263 12.82 32.60 -21.90
C THR A 263 11.79 33.30 -22.77
N ARG A 264 10.82 32.56 -23.32
CA ARG A 264 9.65 33.14 -24.02
C ARG A 264 8.71 33.89 -23.07
N PHE A 265 8.71 33.51 -21.79
CA PHE A 265 7.79 33.98 -20.77
C PHE A 265 8.47 34.79 -19.67
N PHE A 266 9.74 34.51 -19.39
CA PHE A 266 10.49 35.14 -18.30
C PHE A 266 11.85 35.65 -18.77
N THR A 267 12.24 36.82 -18.27
CA THR A 267 13.61 37.32 -18.36
C THR A 267 14.36 36.88 -17.10
N MET A 268 15.63 36.49 -17.25
CA MET A 268 16.44 36.01 -16.13
C MET A 268 17.89 36.46 -16.32
N ASP A 269 18.56 36.72 -15.20
CA ASP A 269 20.00 36.95 -15.18
C ASP A 269 20.76 35.73 -15.72
N TRP A 270 21.79 36.00 -16.54
CA TRP A 270 22.59 34.96 -17.19
C TRP A 270 23.25 34.00 -16.18
N GLY A 271 23.72 34.52 -15.04
CA GLY A 271 24.34 33.69 -14.01
C GLY A 271 23.36 32.70 -13.40
N TRP A 272 22.13 33.15 -13.11
CA TRP A 272 21.06 32.26 -12.64
C TRP A 272 20.64 31.23 -13.69
N TYR A 273 20.61 31.65 -14.94
CA TYR A 273 20.29 30.77 -16.06
C TYR A 273 21.28 29.58 -16.13
N VAL A 274 22.59 29.86 -16.09
CA VAL A 274 23.64 28.81 -16.05
C VAL A 274 23.47 27.91 -14.82
N LYS A 275 23.15 28.48 -13.64
CA LYS A 275 22.91 27.68 -12.43
C LYS A 275 21.72 26.74 -12.60
N ILE A 276 20.59 27.20 -13.15
CA ILE A 276 19.40 26.37 -13.34
C ILE A 276 19.66 25.21 -14.32
N CYS A 277 20.53 25.39 -15.30
CA CYS A 277 20.94 24.29 -16.18
C CYS A 277 21.80 23.25 -15.47
N LEU A 278 22.60 23.65 -14.48
CA LEU A 278 23.57 22.78 -13.81
C LEU A 278 23.06 22.13 -12.51
N LEU A 279 22.17 22.80 -11.76
CA LEU A 279 21.61 22.30 -10.50
C LEU A 279 20.86 20.95 -10.66
N PRO A 280 20.06 20.71 -11.72
CA PRO A 280 19.36 19.45 -11.91
C PRO A 280 20.27 18.22 -11.84
N ALA A 281 21.47 18.29 -12.41
CA ALA A 281 22.44 17.18 -12.38
C ALA A 281 22.81 16.77 -10.93
N GLY A 282 22.90 17.74 -10.02
CA GLY A 282 23.19 17.52 -8.60
C GLY A 282 22.09 16.76 -7.84
N LEU A 283 20.84 16.86 -8.31
CA LEU A 283 19.67 16.23 -7.67
C LEU A 283 19.24 14.95 -8.37
N ALA A 284 19.36 14.87 -9.70
CA ALA A 284 18.86 13.76 -10.50
C ALA A 284 19.45 12.42 -10.08
N ILE A 285 20.78 12.34 -9.92
CA ILE A 285 21.48 11.09 -9.58
C ILE A 285 21.12 10.59 -8.18
N PRO A 286 21.20 11.41 -7.10
CA PRO A 286 20.73 10.97 -5.79
C PRO A 286 19.28 10.52 -5.78
N LEU A 287 18.37 11.24 -6.46
CA LEU A 287 16.97 10.89 -6.52
C LEU A 287 16.73 9.58 -7.26
N LEU A 288 17.43 9.33 -8.38
CA LEU A 288 17.34 8.09 -9.13
C LEU A 288 17.82 6.88 -8.31
N LEU A 289 18.91 7.02 -7.55
CA LEU A 289 19.42 5.97 -6.67
C LEU A 289 18.48 5.73 -5.47
N LEU A 290 17.95 6.79 -4.85
CA LEU A 290 16.96 6.70 -3.78
C LEU A 290 15.70 5.99 -4.26
N PHE A 291 15.20 6.37 -5.43
CA PHE A 291 14.08 5.72 -6.11
C PHE A 291 14.34 4.23 -6.32
N TYR A 292 15.45 3.88 -6.98
CA TYR A 292 15.75 2.49 -7.30
C TYR A 292 15.94 1.62 -6.05
N ASN A 293 16.69 2.10 -5.05
CA ASN A 293 16.91 1.36 -3.81
C ASN A 293 15.64 1.30 -2.92
N SER A 294 14.65 2.18 -3.13
CA SER A 294 13.33 2.08 -2.52
C SER A 294 12.47 1.00 -3.19
N LEU A 295 12.58 0.85 -4.51
CA LEU A 295 11.90 -0.21 -5.26
C LEU A 295 12.50 -1.59 -5.01
N PHE A 296 13.83 -1.66 -5.04
CA PHE A 296 14.59 -2.89 -4.98
C PHE A 296 15.72 -2.76 -3.95
N PRO A 297 15.44 -3.03 -2.66
CA PRO A 297 16.44 -2.89 -1.61
C PRO A 297 17.71 -3.71 -1.91
N GLN A 298 18.85 -3.01 -1.97
CA GLN A 298 20.17 -3.59 -2.20
C GLN A 298 20.96 -3.65 -0.89
N LYS A 299 21.86 -4.63 -0.75
CA LYS A 299 22.69 -4.86 0.45
C LYS A 299 23.41 -3.59 0.92
N TYR A 300 23.95 -2.81 -0.01
CA TYR A 300 24.68 -1.56 0.28
C TYR A 300 23.91 -0.29 -0.12
N GLY A 301 22.64 -0.41 -0.49
CA GLY A 301 21.87 0.68 -1.10
C GLY A 301 21.78 1.94 -0.22
N GLN A 302 21.61 1.80 1.09
CA GLN A 302 21.56 2.95 2.00
C GLN A 302 22.89 3.71 2.07
N LYS A 303 24.02 3.00 2.07
CA LYS A 303 25.36 3.61 2.07
C LYS A 303 25.60 4.34 0.75
N ILE A 304 25.28 3.70 -0.37
CA ILE A 304 25.40 4.28 -1.71
C ILE A 304 24.53 5.54 -1.83
N ASN A 305 23.26 5.48 -1.43
CA ASN A 305 22.38 6.64 -1.41
C ASN A 305 22.99 7.79 -0.61
N ARG A 306 23.49 7.53 0.60
CA ARG A 306 24.10 8.57 1.45
C ARG A 306 25.32 9.19 0.78
N VAL A 307 26.22 8.38 0.22
CA VAL A 307 27.43 8.87 -0.47
C VAL A 307 27.05 9.80 -1.62
N TYR A 308 26.18 9.36 -2.53
CA TYR A 308 25.78 10.19 -3.68
C TYR A 308 24.93 11.39 -3.28
N SER A 309 24.09 11.30 -2.24
CA SER A 309 23.38 12.46 -1.71
C SER A 309 24.33 13.51 -1.13
N VAL A 310 25.40 13.09 -0.43
CA VAL A 310 26.41 14.04 0.07
C VAL A 310 27.19 14.67 -1.09
N ILE A 311 27.65 13.88 -2.05
CA ILE A 311 28.36 14.39 -3.23
C ILE A 311 27.47 15.36 -4.03
N GLY A 312 26.22 14.98 -4.30
CA GLY A 312 25.24 15.84 -4.97
C GLY A 312 24.97 17.12 -4.17
N GLY A 313 24.81 17.02 -2.85
CA GLY A 313 24.64 18.19 -1.98
C GLY A 313 25.83 19.15 -2.01
N LEU A 314 27.06 18.63 -1.99
CA LEU A 314 28.28 19.44 -2.12
C LEU A 314 28.38 20.10 -3.50
N TYR A 315 28.03 19.37 -4.56
CA TYR A 315 27.96 19.93 -5.91
C TYR A 315 26.94 21.07 -6.01
N LEU A 316 25.72 20.89 -5.48
CA LEU A 316 24.69 21.92 -5.47
C LEU A 316 25.15 23.17 -4.71
N LEU A 317 25.74 22.98 -3.52
CA LEU A 317 26.28 24.07 -2.72
C LEU A 317 27.37 24.84 -3.48
N TYR A 318 28.24 24.12 -4.18
CA TYR A 318 29.28 24.72 -5.02
C TYR A 318 28.68 25.56 -6.14
N ILE A 319 27.72 25.03 -6.92
CA ILE A 319 27.08 25.77 -8.02
C ILE A 319 26.35 27.02 -7.52
N LEU A 320 25.72 26.97 -6.34
CA LEU A 320 25.02 28.13 -5.78
C LEU A 320 25.95 29.28 -5.40
N ILE A 321 27.14 28.97 -4.85
CA ILE A 321 28.08 29.96 -4.31
C ILE A 321 29.10 30.41 -5.35
N ALA A 322 29.64 29.47 -6.13
CA ALA A 322 30.71 29.76 -7.07
C ALA A 322 30.18 30.54 -8.29
N PRO A 323 31.01 31.39 -8.91
CA PRO A 323 30.66 32.06 -10.15
C PRO A 323 30.75 31.11 -11.37
N PRO A 324 30.04 31.41 -12.48
CA PRO A 324 30.04 30.58 -13.70
C PRO A 324 31.41 30.16 -14.23
N GLY A 325 32.39 31.06 -14.22
CA GLY A 325 33.75 30.77 -14.69
C GLY A 325 34.50 29.69 -13.90
N ALA A 326 34.02 29.30 -12.72
CA ALA A 326 34.63 28.26 -11.89
C ALA A 326 33.96 26.88 -12.05
N TYR A 327 32.89 26.74 -12.84
CA TYR A 327 32.09 25.51 -12.86
C TYR A 327 32.77 24.33 -13.57
N SER A 328 33.46 24.57 -14.68
CA SER A 328 33.80 23.50 -15.64
C SER A 328 34.60 22.34 -15.02
N SER A 329 35.59 22.61 -14.16
CA SER A 329 36.36 21.53 -13.50
C SER A 329 35.53 20.68 -12.54
N VAL A 330 34.62 21.31 -11.79
CA VAL A 330 33.76 20.61 -10.82
C VAL A 330 32.61 19.88 -11.51
N VAL A 331 32.02 20.50 -12.54
CA VAL A 331 30.99 19.87 -13.39
C VAL A 331 31.56 18.64 -14.07
N PHE A 332 32.77 18.72 -14.63
CA PHE A 332 33.43 17.57 -15.24
C PHE A 332 33.75 16.47 -14.22
N ALA A 333 34.28 16.81 -13.05
CA ALA A 333 34.52 15.83 -11.99
C ALA A 333 33.20 15.15 -11.55
N TYR A 334 32.13 15.93 -11.39
CA TYR A 334 30.81 15.40 -11.06
C TYR A 334 30.23 14.53 -12.17
N PHE A 335 30.46 14.88 -13.43
CA PHE A 335 30.10 14.05 -14.58
C PHE A 335 30.75 12.67 -14.48
N ILE A 336 32.07 12.58 -14.27
CA ILE A 336 32.77 11.29 -14.08
C ILE A 336 32.23 10.51 -12.88
N ILE A 337 31.99 11.18 -11.74
CA ILE A 337 31.42 10.54 -10.55
C ILE A 337 30.01 10.00 -10.85
N SER A 338 29.17 10.75 -11.57
CA SER A 338 27.82 10.30 -11.94
C SER A 338 27.83 9.03 -12.80
N ARG A 339 28.84 8.85 -13.67
CA ARG A 339 29.00 7.62 -14.46
C ARG A 339 29.15 6.38 -13.56
N THR A 340 29.86 6.51 -12.44
CA THR A 340 30.00 5.41 -11.49
C THR A 340 28.68 5.05 -10.79
N ALA A 341 27.76 6.02 -10.65
CA ALA A 341 26.41 5.79 -10.15
C ALA A 341 25.58 4.96 -11.15
N TYR A 342 25.66 5.30 -12.43
CA TYR A 342 25.01 4.55 -13.50
C TYR A 342 25.53 3.12 -13.60
N ILE A 343 26.85 2.92 -13.51
CA ILE A 343 27.45 1.57 -13.49
C ILE A 343 26.88 0.75 -12.32
N TYR A 344 26.83 1.33 -11.11
CA TYR A 344 26.22 0.67 -9.94
C TYR A 344 24.74 0.33 -10.20
N LEU A 345 23.98 1.30 -10.68
CA LEU A 345 22.55 1.18 -10.93
C LEU A 345 22.26 0.06 -11.95
N PHE A 346 22.96 0.06 -13.08
CA PHE A 346 22.80 -0.98 -14.10
C PHE A 346 23.27 -2.35 -13.62
N ALA A 347 24.38 -2.44 -12.88
CA ALA A 347 24.82 -3.71 -12.30
C ALA A 347 23.77 -4.31 -11.34
N CYS A 348 23.18 -3.48 -10.48
CA CYS A 348 22.09 -3.90 -9.62
C CYS A 348 20.85 -4.30 -10.41
N PHE A 349 20.48 -3.53 -11.44
CA PHE A 349 19.30 -3.82 -12.26
C PHE A 349 19.43 -5.16 -13.00
N ILE A 350 20.58 -5.41 -13.62
CA ILE A 350 20.87 -6.71 -14.26
C ILE A 350 20.82 -7.85 -13.24
N ASN A 351 21.35 -7.67 -12.04
CA ASN A 351 21.26 -8.66 -10.97
C ASN A 351 19.81 -8.94 -10.55
N ASP A 352 18.96 -7.91 -10.49
CA ASP A 352 17.55 -8.06 -10.13
C ASP A 352 16.71 -8.72 -11.22
N LEU A 353 17.04 -8.47 -12.49
CA LEU A 353 16.50 -9.22 -13.62
C LEU A 353 16.91 -10.69 -13.55
N ARG A 354 18.19 -10.99 -13.28
CA ARG A 354 18.70 -12.37 -13.11
C ARG A 354 18.02 -13.09 -11.95
N LYS A 355 17.80 -12.41 -10.82
CA LYS A 355 17.08 -12.91 -9.65
C LYS A 355 15.57 -12.97 -9.84
N ARG A 356 15.04 -12.53 -10.99
CA ARG A 356 13.61 -12.50 -11.31
C ARG A 356 12.79 -11.77 -10.25
N ARG A 357 13.31 -10.65 -9.73
CA ARG A 357 12.56 -9.82 -8.77
C ARG A 357 11.22 -9.41 -9.40
N LYS A 358 10.14 -9.50 -8.60
CA LYS A 358 8.78 -9.23 -9.06
C LYS A 358 8.70 -7.84 -9.70
N GLY A 359 8.11 -7.78 -10.88
CA GLY A 359 7.95 -6.55 -11.65
C GLY A 359 9.19 -5.99 -12.35
N ALA A 360 10.42 -6.40 -12.03
CA ALA A 360 11.65 -5.78 -12.55
C ALA A 360 11.73 -5.74 -14.10
N VAL A 361 11.15 -6.73 -14.78
CA VAL A 361 11.12 -6.79 -16.25
C VAL A 361 10.35 -5.62 -16.88
N TYR A 362 9.35 -5.05 -16.20
CA TYR A 362 8.58 -3.91 -16.73
C TYR A 362 9.40 -2.63 -16.79
N LEU A 363 10.52 -2.56 -16.07
CA LEU A 363 11.45 -1.43 -16.10
C LEU A 363 12.52 -1.56 -17.18
N ALA A 364 12.67 -2.72 -17.83
CA ALA A 364 13.77 -2.98 -18.74
C ALA A 364 13.83 -2.04 -19.95
N PRO A 365 12.72 -1.71 -20.64
CA PRO A 365 12.76 -0.74 -21.74
C PRO A 365 13.21 0.65 -21.29
N GLY A 366 12.75 1.08 -20.11
CA GLY A 366 13.15 2.36 -19.52
C GLY A 366 14.64 2.45 -19.22
N TYR A 367 15.18 1.41 -18.57
CA TYR A 367 16.62 1.36 -18.28
C TYR A 367 17.47 1.28 -19.55
N LEU A 368 17.03 0.53 -20.57
CA LEU A 368 17.72 0.47 -21.85
C LEU A 368 17.73 1.85 -22.54
N ALA A 369 16.60 2.56 -22.53
CA ALA A 369 16.51 3.89 -23.11
C ALA A 369 17.42 4.91 -22.39
N ILE A 370 17.52 4.83 -21.06
CA ILE A 370 18.51 5.62 -20.30
C ILE A 370 19.93 5.24 -20.72
N VAL A 371 20.30 3.95 -20.80
CA VAL A 371 21.66 3.55 -21.26
C VAL A 371 21.97 4.17 -22.62
N CYS A 372 21.06 4.08 -23.58
CA CYS A 372 21.27 4.63 -24.92
C CYS A 372 21.46 6.14 -24.88
N ALA A 373 20.62 6.86 -24.14
CA ALA A 373 20.75 8.31 -23.99
C ALA A 373 22.06 8.72 -23.32
N GLU A 374 22.51 7.99 -22.30
CA GLU A 374 23.77 8.30 -21.60
C GLU A 374 25.00 7.95 -22.45
N LEU A 375 24.92 6.94 -23.32
CA LEU A 375 25.98 6.63 -24.29
C LEU A 375 26.06 7.69 -25.38
N ASP A 376 24.91 8.14 -25.86
CA ASP A 376 24.80 9.22 -26.82
C ASP A 376 25.43 10.52 -26.29
N GLU A 377 25.11 10.91 -25.05
CA GLU A 377 25.70 12.08 -24.40
C GLU A 377 27.22 11.96 -24.26
N ILE A 378 27.75 10.77 -23.93
CA ILE A 378 29.21 10.52 -23.90
C ILE A 378 29.84 10.71 -25.28
N PHE A 379 29.21 10.22 -26.34
CA PHE A 379 29.74 10.37 -27.70
C PHE A 379 29.68 11.82 -28.19
N PHE A 380 28.62 12.54 -27.84
CA PHE A 380 28.48 13.97 -28.08
C PHE A 380 29.60 14.76 -27.37
N ASP A 381 29.81 14.52 -26.07
CA ASP A 381 30.85 15.19 -25.28
C ASP A 381 32.28 14.88 -25.77
N MET A 382 32.49 13.68 -26.33
CA MET A 382 33.76 13.28 -26.93
C MET A 382 33.96 13.83 -28.36
N ASN A 383 33.02 14.61 -28.91
CA ASN A 383 33.01 15.13 -30.28
C ASN A 383 33.19 14.03 -31.35
N ILE A 384 32.67 12.82 -31.11
CA ILE A 384 32.79 11.73 -32.08
C ILE A 384 31.77 11.92 -33.21
N PHE A 385 30.52 12.27 -32.87
CA PHE A 385 29.46 12.61 -33.82
C PHE A 385 28.55 13.71 -33.25
N SER A 386 28.01 14.56 -34.12
CA SER A 386 26.97 15.53 -33.76
C SER A 386 25.63 14.81 -33.63
N SER A 387 25.20 14.50 -32.41
CA SER A 387 23.95 13.78 -32.16
C SER A 387 22.80 14.70 -31.71
N VAL A 388 21.57 14.21 -31.88
CA VAL A 388 20.35 14.81 -31.31
C VAL A 388 20.33 14.51 -29.82
N ASP A 389 19.95 15.48 -28.98
CA ASP A 389 19.81 15.26 -27.54
C ASP A 389 18.71 14.20 -27.23
N PHE A 390 19.13 12.96 -26.98
CA PHE A 390 18.24 11.83 -26.70
C PHE A 390 17.83 11.72 -25.23
N ALA A 391 18.44 12.48 -24.32
CA ALA A 391 18.17 12.38 -22.89
C ALA A 391 16.70 12.61 -22.48
N PRO A 392 15.97 13.59 -23.06
CA PRO A 392 14.55 13.78 -22.79
C PRO A 392 13.69 12.58 -23.24
N PHE A 393 14.03 11.95 -24.36
CA PHE A 393 13.33 10.77 -24.88
C PHE A 393 13.61 9.52 -24.03
N GLY A 394 14.87 9.30 -23.65
CA GLY A 394 15.26 8.21 -22.75
C GLY A 394 14.52 8.28 -21.42
N THR A 395 14.43 9.49 -20.85
CA THR A 395 13.67 9.76 -19.63
C THR A 395 12.17 9.53 -19.81
N PHE A 396 11.59 9.95 -20.94
CA PHE A 396 10.17 9.71 -21.24
C PHE A 396 9.83 8.22 -21.31
N ILE A 397 10.65 7.43 -22.03
CA ILE A 397 10.47 5.97 -22.11
C ILE A 397 10.60 5.34 -20.71
N PHE A 398 11.55 5.81 -19.90
CA PHE A 398 11.69 5.38 -18.52
C PHE A 398 10.44 5.62 -17.67
N ILE A 399 9.80 6.78 -17.85
CA ILE A 399 8.55 7.11 -17.14
C ILE A 399 7.41 6.18 -17.54
N VAL A 400 7.23 5.93 -18.84
CA VAL A 400 6.22 4.98 -19.33
C VAL A 400 6.48 3.58 -18.77
N SER A 401 7.75 3.15 -18.77
CA SER A 401 8.20 1.88 -18.20
C SER A 401 7.88 1.76 -16.70
N TYR A 402 8.06 2.85 -15.93
CA TYR A 402 7.70 2.88 -14.51
C TYR A 402 6.19 2.87 -14.27
N SER A 403 5.40 3.58 -15.08
CA SER A 403 3.94 3.55 -15.01
C SER A 403 3.38 2.13 -15.19
N LEU A 404 3.95 1.38 -16.13
CA LEU A 404 3.61 -0.03 -16.36
C LEU A 404 4.02 -0.93 -15.19
N PHE A 405 5.21 -0.71 -14.63
CA PHE A 405 5.65 -1.40 -13.42
C PHE A 405 4.67 -1.20 -12.26
N MET A 406 4.25 0.05 -12.02
CA MET A 406 3.31 0.38 -10.95
C MET A 406 1.93 -0.23 -11.19
N SER A 407 1.43 -0.18 -12.42
CA SER A 407 0.16 -0.80 -12.81
C SER A 407 0.17 -2.30 -12.58
N ALA A 408 1.26 -2.99 -12.94
CA ALA A 408 1.42 -4.42 -12.69
C ALA A 408 1.46 -4.74 -11.19
N ARG A 409 2.20 -3.96 -10.38
CA ARG A 409 2.21 -4.14 -8.92
C ARG A 409 0.84 -3.91 -8.29
N PHE A 410 0.10 -2.92 -8.78
CA PHE A 410 -1.24 -2.63 -8.29
C PHE A 410 -2.19 -3.80 -8.57
N ALA A 411 -2.19 -4.32 -9.81
CA ALA A 411 -3.00 -5.48 -10.18
C ALA A 411 -2.68 -6.71 -9.33
N GLU A 412 -1.40 -7.01 -9.08
CA GLU A 412 -1.00 -8.11 -8.20
C GLU A 412 -1.46 -7.92 -6.74
N THR A 413 -1.33 -6.71 -6.22
CA THR A 413 -1.75 -6.37 -4.85
C THR A 413 -3.27 -6.46 -4.71
N LEU A 414 -4.01 -5.97 -5.70
CA LEU A 414 -5.46 -6.04 -5.74
C LEU A 414 -5.95 -7.49 -5.78
N SER A 415 -5.39 -8.30 -6.68
CA SER A 415 -5.73 -9.73 -6.77
C SER A 415 -5.41 -10.49 -5.47
N SER A 416 -4.30 -10.14 -4.80
CA SER A 416 -3.95 -10.71 -3.49
C SER A 416 -4.96 -10.29 -2.41
N CYS A 417 -5.39 -9.03 -2.41
CA CYS A 417 -6.40 -8.52 -1.50
C CYS A 417 -7.77 -9.18 -1.73
N GLU A 418 -8.19 -9.34 -2.99
CA GLU A 418 -9.42 -10.05 -3.35
C GLU A 418 -9.38 -11.50 -2.88
N LYS A 419 -8.24 -12.18 -3.07
CA LYS A 419 -8.05 -13.55 -2.59
C LYS A 419 -8.16 -13.64 -1.06
N MET A 420 -7.44 -12.79 -0.33
CA MET A 420 -7.49 -12.77 1.15
C MET A 420 -8.89 -12.40 1.67
N SER A 421 -9.59 -11.49 0.99
CA SER A 421 -10.97 -11.12 1.31
C SER A 421 -11.93 -12.30 1.08
N GLY A 422 -11.73 -13.06 0.00
CA GLY A 422 -12.45 -14.31 -0.26
C GLY A 422 -12.22 -15.37 0.83
N GLU A 423 -10.95 -15.62 1.18
CA GLU A 423 -10.57 -16.57 2.24
C GLU A 423 -11.16 -16.15 3.60
N LEU A 424 -11.12 -14.86 3.93
CA LEU A 424 -11.69 -14.33 5.17
C LEU A 424 -13.22 -14.51 5.22
N LYS A 425 -13.93 -14.31 4.10
CA LYS A 425 -15.38 -14.55 4.04
C LYS A 425 -15.72 -16.01 4.29
N VAL A 426 -14.97 -16.94 3.70
CA VAL A 426 -15.15 -18.38 3.93
C VAL A 426 -14.87 -18.73 5.39
N TRP A 427 -13.78 -18.22 5.95
CA TRP A 427 -13.42 -18.45 7.36
C TRP A 427 -14.50 -17.95 8.32
N LYS A 428 -14.99 -16.71 8.13
CA LYS A 428 -16.08 -16.14 8.94
C LYS A 428 -17.37 -16.97 8.83
N LYS A 429 -17.68 -17.50 7.66
CA LYS A 429 -18.83 -18.39 7.46
C LYS A 429 -18.66 -19.67 8.26
N ASN A 430 -17.51 -20.33 8.18
CA ASN A 430 -17.24 -21.55 8.94
C ASN A 430 -17.28 -21.30 10.46
N GLU A 431 -16.73 -20.19 10.94
CA GLU A 431 -16.80 -19.82 12.36
C GLU A 431 -18.26 -19.63 12.81
N HIS A 432 -19.06 -18.95 12.00
CA HIS A 432 -20.49 -18.75 12.28
C HIS A 432 -21.26 -20.08 12.28
N ASP A 433 -21.02 -20.94 11.29
CA ASP A 433 -21.64 -22.26 11.20
C ASP A 433 -21.28 -23.11 12.42
N HIS A 434 -20.03 -23.08 12.88
CA HIS A 434 -19.60 -23.75 14.11
C HIS A 434 -20.34 -23.21 15.35
N LYS A 435 -20.42 -21.88 15.51
CA LYS A 435 -21.15 -21.26 16.63
C LYS A 435 -22.63 -21.61 16.62
N MET A 436 -23.28 -21.64 15.45
CA MET A 436 -24.68 -22.07 15.32
C MET A 436 -24.88 -23.54 15.71
N VAL A 437 -23.95 -24.43 15.30
CA VAL A 437 -24.00 -25.84 15.70
C VAL A 437 -23.86 -25.97 17.22
N HIS A 438 -22.89 -25.28 17.83
CA HIS A 438 -22.73 -25.27 19.28
C HIS A 438 -23.97 -24.73 20.01
N ALA A 439 -24.53 -23.60 19.56
CA ALA A 439 -25.73 -23.02 20.15
C ALA A 439 -26.95 -23.96 20.00
N ARG A 440 -27.10 -24.62 18.86
CA ARG A 440 -28.18 -25.60 18.64
C ARG A 440 -28.00 -26.83 19.54
N LEU A 441 -26.78 -27.34 19.69
CA LEU A 441 -26.49 -28.46 20.60
C LEU A 441 -26.75 -28.09 22.06
N SER A 442 -26.31 -26.91 22.50
CA SER A 442 -26.61 -26.39 23.85
C SER A 442 -28.11 -26.28 24.05
N GLY A 443 -28.84 -25.63 23.12
CA GLY A 443 -30.29 -25.51 23.20
C GLY A 443 -31.03 -26.85 23.19
N MET A 444 -30.51 -27.87 22.49
CA MET A 444 -31.06 -29.23 22.56
C MET A 444 -30.84 -29.86 23.94
N LEU A 445 -29.66 -29.68 24.56
CA LEU A 445 -29.37 -30.19 25.90
C LEU A 445 -30.13 -29.43 27.00
N ASP A 446 -30.38 -28.13 26.82
CA ASP A 446 -31.20 -27.30 27.71
C ASP A 446 -32.68 -27.67 27.68
N SER A 447 -33.14 -28.30 26.59
CA SER A 447 -34.51 -28.83 26.51
C SER A 447 -34.70 -30.18 27.23
N VAL A 448 -33.63 -30.79 27.74
CA VAL A 448 -33.69 -32.06 28.48
C VAL A 448 -34.05 -31.81 29.94
N ASP A 449 -35.11 -32.45 30.42
CA ASP A 449 -35.62 -32.30 31.81
C ASP A 449 -34.68 -32.86 32.89
N GLU A 450 -33.75 -33.76 32.52
CA GLU A 450 -32.78 -34.34 33.44
C GLU A 450 -31.60 -33.37 33.63
N ALA A 451 -31.14 -33.22 34.87
CA ALA A 451 -29.97 -32.38 35.17
C ALA A 451 -28.70 -33.02 34.60
N ILE A 452 -28.04 -32.33 33.67
CA ILE A 452 -26.84 -32.79 33.00
C ILE A 452 -25.68 -31.87 33.37
N LEU A 453 -24.55 -32.48 33.75
CA LEU A 453 -23.27 -31.82 33.99
C LEU A 453 -22.18 -32.58 33.23
N ALA A 454 -21.36 -31.90 32.45
CA ALA A 454 -20.21 -32.48 31.77
C ALA A 454 -18.92 -31.95 32.39
N VAL A 455 -18.01 -32.86 32.72
CA VAL A 455 -16.69 -32.54 33.28
C VAL A 455 -15.58 -33.26 32.53
N ASN A 456 -14.39 -32.66 32.45
CA ASN A 456 -13.23 -33.33 31.86
C ASN A 456 -12.57 -34.31 32.85
N ARG A 457 -11.42 -34.91 32.46
CA ARG A 457 -10.67 -35.84 33.32
C ARG A 457 -10.15 -35.22 34.62
N ASP A 458 -9.88 -33.93 34.61
CA ASP A 458 -9.41 -33.17 35.78
C ASP A 458 -10.58 -32.59 36.60
N LEU A 459 -11.81 -33.05 36.33
CA LEU A 459 -13.07 -32.60 36.92
C LEU A 459 -13.35 -31.10 36.69
N VAL A 460 -12.77 -30.49 35.66
CA VAL A 460 -13.16 -29.14 35.23
C VAL A 460 -14.51 -29.21 34.55
N ILE A 461 -15.41 -28.31 34.90
CA ILE A 461 -16.77 -28.25 34.37
C ILE A 461 -16.76 -27.64 32.97
N ASP A 462 -17.15 -28.43 31.98
CA ASP A 462 -17.22 -28.03 30.57
C ASP A 462 -18.63 -27.55 30.17
N PHE A 463 -19.68 -28.08 30.80
CA PHE A 463 -21.06 -27.76 30.45
C PHE A 463 -22.04 -28.16 31.57
N CYS A 464 -23.13 -27.41 31.73
CA CYS A 464 -24.33 -27.87 32.42
C CYS A 464 -25.58 -27.30 31.74
N ASN A 465 -26.70 -28.01 31.84
CA ASN A 465 -27.97 -27.57 31.25
C ASN A 465 -28.88 -26.85 32.25
N ASN A 466 -29.94 -26.19 31.76
CA ASN A 466 -30.92 -25.49 32.60
C ASN A 466 -31.54 -26.35 33.72
N ALA A 467 -31.74 -27.66 33.48
CA ALA A 467 -32.25 -28.57 34.50
C ALA A 467 -31.25 -28.79 35.64
N PHE A 468 -29.94 -28.77 35.34
CA PHE A 468 -28.89 -28.79 36.36
C PHE A 468 -28.86 -27.51 37.18
N GLU A 469 -28.95 -26.34 36.54
CA GLU A 469 -29.04 -25.06 37.28
C GLU A 469 -30.26 -25.05 38.21
N SER A 470 -31.41 -25.53 37.71
CA SER A 470 -32.65 -25.61 38.48
C SER A 470 -32.58 -26.60 39.65
N LEU A 471 -31.85 -27.72 39.49
CA LEU A 471 -31.69 -28.74 40.54
C LEU A 471 -30.66 -28.32 41.58
N SER A 472 -29.54 -27.75 41.13
CA SER A 472 -28.36 -27.50 41.95
C SER A 472 -28.28 -26.08 42.51
N GLY A 473 -28.97 -25.12 41.91
CA GLY A 473 -28.85 -23.69 42.25
C GLY A 473 -27.54 -23.04 41.79
N PHE A 474 -26.65 -23.77 41.12
CA PHE A 474 -25.43 -23.21 40.53
C PHE A 474 -25.70 -22.71 39.12
N SER A 475 -25.25 -21.49 38.81
CA SER A 475 -25.35 -20.94 37.45
C SER A 475 -24.19 -21.42 36.58
N ALA A 476 -24.48 -21.82 35.35
CA ALA A 476 -23.55 -22.22 34.31
C ALA A 476 -22.45 -21.17 34.10
N GLU A 477 -22.81 -19.88 34.08
CA GLU A 477 -21.85 -18.78 33.92
C GLU A 477 -20.83 -18.71 35.06
N THR A 478 -21.25 -19.07 36.28
CA THR A 478 -20.38 -19.02 37.46
C THR A 478 -19.47 -20.22 37.58
N ILE A 479 -19.92 -21.41 37.18
CA ILE A 479 -19.20 -22.67 37.42
C ILE A 479 -18.41 -23.18 36.22
N HIS A 480 -18.68 -22.68 35.01
CA HIS A 480 -17.97 -23.10 33.81
C HIS A 480 -16.45 -22.83 33.92
N GLY A 481 -15.64 -23.86 33.65
CA GLY A 481 -14.18 -23.79 33.75
C GLY A 481 -13.63 -23.89 35.19
N GLN A 482 -14.49 -23.98 36.21
CA GLN A 482 -14.07 -24.29 37.57
C GLN A 482 -13.90 -25.80 37.74
N LYS A 483 -13.02 -26.21 38.66
CA LYS A 483 -12.98 -27.61 39.09
C LYS A 483 -14.16 -27.92 40.00
N PHE A 484 -14.81 -29.04 39.74
CA PHE A 484 -16.01 -29.48 40.45
C PHE A 484 -15.79 -29.68 41.95
N ASP A 485 -14.62 -30.16 42.36
CA ASP A 485 -14.25 -30.35 43.77
C ASP A 485 -14.06 -29.02 44.50
N GLU A 486 -13.31 -28.09 43.90
CA GLU A 486 -13.14 -26.73 44.43
C GLU A 486 -14.49 -26.00 44.57
N MET A 487 -15.38 -26.16 43.58
CA MET A 487 -16.74 -25.60 43.60
C MET A 487 -17.57 -26.15 44.77
N ILE A 488 -17.53 -27.47 45.02
CA ILE A 488 -18.26 -28.10 46.13
C ILE A 488 -17.75 -27.57 47.48
N HIS A 489 -16.43 -27.56 47.69
CA HIS A 489 -15.83 -27.10 48.93
C HIS A 489 -16.12 -25.63 49.24
N ALA A 490 -16.06 -24.76 48.21
CA ALA A 490 -16.34 -23.33 48.37
C ALA A 490 -17.79 -23.06 48.82
N ASN A 491 -18.70 -24.01 48.62
CA ASN A 491 -20.12 -23.90 48.99
C ASN A 491 -20.48 -24.65 50.29
N GLY A 492 -19.50 -24.95 51.14
CA GLY A 492 -19.72 -25.47 52.50
C GLY A 492 -19.86 -26.99 52.60
N HIS A 493 -19.65 -27.72 51.50
CA HIS A 493 -19.78 -29.18 51.43
C HIS A 493 -18.46 -29.91 51.73
N HIS A 494 -17.87 -29.65 52.89
CA HIS A 494 -16.58 -30.26 53.30
C HIS A 494 -16.67 -31.75 53.70
N GLY A 495 -17.87 -32.34 53.70
CA GLY A 495 -18.11 -33.74 54.08
C GLY A 495 -18.48 -34.67 52.92
N GLU A 496 -18.44 -34.18 51.67
CA GLU A 496 -18.80 -34.94 50.47
C GLU A 496 -17.57 -35.44 49.66
N ASP A 497 -16.38 -35.44 50.29
CA ASP A 497 -15.10 -35.84 49.70
C ASP A 497 -15.12 -37.27 49.15
N ASP A 498 -15.85 -38.17 49.79
CA ASP A 498 -16.03 -39.55 49.33
C ASP A 498 -16.70 -39.63 47.96
N PHE A 499 -17.67 -38.74 47.69
CA PHE A 499 -18.35 -38.67 46.40
C PHE A 499 -17.45 -38.10 45.31
N VAL A 500 -16.72 -37.02 45.62
CA VAL A 500 -15.74 -36.40 44.71
C VAL A 500 -14.62 -37.38 44.38
N GLN A 501 -14.08 -38.09 45.37
CA GLN A 501 -13.03 -39.08 45.18
C GLN A 501 -13.53 -40.29 44.39
N TYR A 502 -14.78 -40.72 44.61
CA TYR A 502 -15.41 -41.76 43.78
C TYR A 502 -15.52 -41.30 42.32
N LEU A 503 -16.02 -40.08 42.07
CA LEU A 503 -16.08 -39.50 40.73
C LEU A 503 -14.71 -39.46 40.06
N ARG A 504 -13.67 -39.05 40.80
CA ARG A 504 -12.28 -39.02 40.32
C ARG A 504 -11.78 -40.41 39.94
N ASN A 505 -12.08 -41.43 40.75
CA ASN A 505 -11.67 -42.81 40.50
C ASN A 505 -12.37 -43.39 39.26
N GLU A 506 -13.68 -43.19 39.12
CA GLU A 506 -14.44 -43.65 37.95
C GLU A 506 -14.07 -42.87 36.68
N ALA A 507 -13.83 -41.56 36.79
CA ALA A 507 -13.30 -40.74 35.71
C ALA A 507 -11.86 -41.14 35.32
N SER A 508 -11.06 -41.68 36.24
CA SER A 508 -9.75 -42.23 35.91
C SER A 508 -9.84 -43.62 35.25
N ALA A 509 -10.82 -44.42 35.65
CA ALA A 509 -11.05 -45.77 35.12
C ALA A 509 -11.75 -45.79 33.75
N GLY A 510 -12.38 -44.68 33.34
CA GLY A 510 -13.03 -44.53 32.04
C GLY A 510 -14.28 -45.41 31.86
N LYS A 511 -14.95 -45.77 32.95
CA LYS A 511 -16.12 -46.66 32.94
C LYS A 511 -17.42 -45.88 33.16
N ALA A 512 -18.52 -46.44 32.67
CA ALA A 512 -19.85 -45.96 33.04
C ALA A 512 -20.17 -46.43 34.45
N ALA A 513 -20.68 -45.54 35.29
CA ALA A 513 -21.02 -45.82 36.68
C ALA A 513 -22.42 -45.30 37.00
N LYS A 514 -23.09 -45.97 37.93
CA LYS A 514 -24.39 -45.54 38.45
C LYS A 514 -24.34 -45.57 39.97
N LEU A 515 -24.66 -44.42 40.56
CA LEU A 515 -24.68 -44.20 41.99
C LEU A 515 -26.11 -43.95 42.42
N ASP A 516 -26.64 -44.81 43.29
CA ASP A 516 -27.95 -44.66 43.89
C ASP A 516 -27.82 -44.13 45.34
N ASN A 517 -28.75 -43.27 45.77
CA ASN A 517 -28.80 -42.70 47.13
C ASN A 517 -27.64 -41.76 47.52
N ILE A 518 -27.10 -41.01 46.57
CA ILE A 518 -26.09 -39.98 46.87
C ILE A 518 -26.75 -38.69 47.35
N LYS A 519 -26.19 -38.05 48.36
CA LYS A 519 -26.48 -36.65 48.66
C LYS A 519 -25.67 -35.81 47.67
N PHE A 520 -26.35 -35.17 46.73
CA PHE A 520 -25.72 -34.30 45.75
C PHE A 520 -25.68 -32.87 46.31
N PRO A 521 -24.55 -32.17 46.26
CA PRO A 521 -24.42 -30.85 46.83
C PRO A 521 -25.19 -29.83 45.99
N VAL A 522 -25.89 -28.91 46.66
CA VAL A 522 -26.55 -27.78 46.01
C VAL A 522 -26.05 -26.46 46.61
N ALA A 523 -26.25 -25.36 45.88
CA ALA A 523 -25.86 -24.03 46.30
C ALA A 523 -26.48 -23.68 47.66
N GLY A 524 -25.70 -23.04 48.53
CA GLY A 524 -26.13 -22.64 49.88
C GLY A 524 -25.87 -23.66 51.00
N GLY A 525 -25.14 -24.75 50.73
CA GLY A 525 -24.70 -25.72 51.75
C GLY A 525 -25.69 -26.85 52.05
N ASP A 526 -26.82 -26.91 51.34
CA ASP A 526 -27.76 -28.02 51.40
C ASP A 526 -27.39 -29.15 50.42
N SER A 527 -27.89 -30.37 50.65
CA SER A 527 -27.72 -31.49 49.72
C SER A 527 -29.06 -32.13 49.35
N VAL A 528 -29.19 -32.54 48.08
CA VAL A 528 -30.39 -33.19 47.54
C VAL A 528 -30.13 -34.68 47.32
N GLN A 529 -30.99 -35.53 47.90
CA GLN A 529 -30.90 -36.98 47.68
C GLN A 529 -31.19 -37.32 46.22
N SER A 530 -30.23 -37.96 45.56
CA SER A 530 -30.19 -38.10 44.10
C SER A 530 -29.65 -39.47 43.65
N CYS A 531 -29.92 -39.79 42.39
CA CYS A 531 -29.27 -40.87 41.64
C CYS A 531 -28.43 -40.21 40.54
N ILE A 532 -27.19 -40.66 40.36
CA ILE A 532 -26.24 -40.08 39.43
C ILE A 532 -25.77 -41.17 38.47
N SER A 533 -25.93 -40.94 37.17
CA SER A 533 -25.38 -41.77 36.11
C SER A 533 -24.23 -41.06 35.46
N ILE A 534 -23.05 -41.67 35.46
CA ILE A 534 -21.83 -41.12 34.86
C ILE A 534 -21.55 -41.89 33.58
N ARG A 535 -21.38 -41.19 32.46
CA ARG A 535 -21.01 -41.81 31.18
C ARG A 535 -19.81 -41.12 30.54
N PRO A 536 -18.75 -41.86 30.17
CA PRO A 536 -17.66 -41.31 29.38
C PRO A 536 -18.09 -41.07 27.94
N MET A 537 -17.67 -39.94 27.38
CA MET A 537 -17.80 -39.56 25.97
C MET A 537 -16.41 -39.15 25.45
N LYS A 538 -16.00 -39.71 24.31
CA LYS A 538 -14.74 -39.30 23.66
C LYS A 538 -15.01 -38.14 22.72
N VAL A 539 -14.27 -37.05 22.90
CA VAL A 539 -14.28 -35.88 22.01
C VAL A 539 -12.85 -35.66 21.54
N GLY A 540 -12.55 -36.09 20.31
CA GLY A 540 -11.18 -36.12 19.80
C GLY A 540 -10.27 -37.02 20.63
N SER A 541 -9.23 -36.44 21.23
CA SER A 541 -8.29 -37.11 22.14
C SER A 541 -8.68 -37.01 23.62
N GLU A 542 -9.68 -36.21 23.96
CA GLU A 542 -10.11 -36.00 25.34
C GLU A 542 -11.30 -36.89 25.69
N THR A 543 -11.48 -37.14 26.99
CA THR A 543 -12.65 -37.87 27.51
C THR A 543 -13.39 -36.94 28.44
N ILE A 544 -14.63 -36.65 28.09
CA ILE A 544 -15.57 -35.87 28.87
C ILE A 544 -16.52 -36.84 29.56
N TYR A 545 -16.79 -36.63 30.84
CA TYR A 545 -17.72 -37.41 31.65
C TYR A 545 -19.02 -36.64 31.78
N VAL A 546 -20.10 -37.23 31.27
CA VAL A 546 -21.44 -36.68 31.38
C VAL A 546 -22.13 -37.31 32.59
N LEU A 547 -22.40 -36.49 33.60
CA LEU A 547 -23.18 -36.81 34.78
C LEU A 547 -24.63 -36.43 34.54
N VAL A 548 -25.53 -37.40 34.74
CA VAL A 548 -26.98 -37.20 34.72
C VAL A 548 -27.49 -37.39 36.13
N ILE A 549 -28.02 -36.32 36.74
CA ILE A 549 -28.43 -36.26 38.13
C ILE A 549 -29.96 -36.24 38.21
N ARG A 550 -30.53 -37.17 38.97
CA ARG A 550 -31.98 -37.31 39.14
C ARG A 550 -32.33 -37.22 40.61
N ARG A 551 -33.17 -36.25 40.99
CA ARG A 551 -33.68 -36.10 42.36
C ARG A 551 -34.54 -37.31 42.76
N LYS A 552 -34.24 -37.91 43.92
CA LYS A 552 -35.00 -39.02 44.48
C LYS A 552 -36.15 -38.48 45.33
N VAL A 553 -37.38 -38.52 44.79
CA VAL A 553 -38.59 -38.19 45.56
C VAL A 553 -38.96 -39.39 46.44
N ARG A 554 -39.10 -39.17 47.76
CA ARG A 554 -39.51 -40.20 48.73
C ARG A 554 -40.95 -40.65 48.40
N ARG A 555 -41.12 -41.84 47.81
CA ARG A 555 -42.45 -42.45 47.61
C ARG A 555 -42.99 -42.87 48.97
N LEU A 556 -44.10 -42.27 49.41
CA LEU A 556 -44.89 -42.76 50.55
C LEU A 556 -45.46 -44.14 50.17
N ASP A 557 -45.34 -45.12 51.07
CA ASP A 557 -45.96 -46.44 50.89
C ASP A 557 -47.49 -46.31 50.91
N ARG A 558 -48.20 -47.21 50.22
CA ARG A 558 -49.66 -47.20 50.03
C ARG A 558 -50.42 -47.11 51.35
N ARG A 559 -49.93 -47.78 52.40
CA ARG A 559 -50.50 -47.70 53.76
C ARG A 559 -50.35 -46.31 54.38
N GLN A 560 -49.22 -45.65 54.16
CA GLN A 560 -48.99 -44.27 54.64
C GLN A 560 -49.80 -43.26 53.84
N LEU A 561 -49.93 -43.46 52.52
CA LEU A 561 -50.84 -42.66 51.68
C LEU A 561 -52.30 -42.80 52.12
N ALA A 562 -52.72 -43.99 52.55
CA ALA A 562 -54.06 -44.24 53.09
C ALA A 562 -54.34 -43.36 54.32
N VAL A 563 -53.41 -43.39 55.28
CA VAL A 563 -53.50 -42.60 56.52
C VAL A 563 -53.47 -41.11 56.21
N LYS A 564 -52.61 -40.68 55.27
CA LYS A 564 -52.56 -39.29 54.83
C LYS A 564 -53.91 -38.84 54.25
N VAL A 565 -54.49 -39.61 53.33
CA VAL A 565 -55.81 -39.31 52.75
C VAL A 565 -56.89 -39.18 53.83
N MET A 566 -56.86 -40.02 54.86
CA MET A 566 -57.84 -39.98 55.95
C MET A 566 -57.68 -38.76 56.86
N ASN A 567 -56.44 -38.38 57.20
CA ASN A 567 -56.18 -37.17 57.98
C ASN A 567 -56.50 -35.90 57.17
N ASP A 568 -56.08 -35.85 55.90
CA ASP A 568 -56.40 -34.74 54.98
C ASP A 568 -57.94 -34.60 54.82
N SER A 569 -58.68 -35.72 54.82
CA SER A 569 -60.15 -35.72 54.75
C SER A 569 -60.79 -35.12 56.00
N ILE A 570 -60.29 -35.44 57.19
CA ILE A 570 -60.81 -34.89 58.45
C ILE A 570 -60.48 -33.40 58.54
N GLU A 571 -59.23 -33.02 58.25
CA GLU A 571 -58.83 -31.62 58.32
C GLU A 571 -59.64 -30.77 57.34
N CYS A 572 -59.84 -31.26 56.11
CA CYS A 572 -60.67 -30.57 55.11
C CYS A 572 -62.14 -30.50 55.54
N TRP A 573 -62.66 -31.54 56.18
CA TRP A 573 -64.03 -31.54 56.70
C TRP A 573 -64.23 -30.55 57.87
N GLU A 574 -63.33 -30.56 58.85
CA GLU A 574 -63.37 -29.69 60.02
C GLU A 574 -63.27 -28.22 59.61
N LYS A 575 -62.36 -27.90 58.68
CA LYS A 575 -62.22 -26.54 58.14
C LYS A 575 -63.39 -26.14 57.25
N GLY A 576 -63.92 -27.07 56.45
CA GLY A 576 -64.97 -26.78 55.46
C GLY A 576 -66.38 -26.67 56.04
N THR A 577 -66.68 -27.43 57.11
CA THR A 577 -68.03 -27.52 57.68
C THR A 577 -68.14 -27.03 59.11
N GLY A 578 -67.01 -26.85 59.81
CA GLY A 578 -66.97 -26.53 61.24
C GLY A 578 -67.42 -27.67 62.15
N ARG A 579 -67.70 -28.86 61.60
CA ARG A 579 -68.07 -30.07 62.35
C ARG A 579 -66.86 -30.95 62.55
N ASP A 580 -66.81 -31.61 63.70
CA ASP A 580 -65.72 -32.53 64.02
C ASP A 580 -65.79 -33.84 63.21
N LYS A 581 -64.77 -34.68 63.40
CA LYS A 581 -64.70 -36.04 62.88
C LYS A 581 -65.96 -36.90 63.16
N ALA A 582 -66.65 -36.71 64.28
CA ALA A 582 -67.89 -37.45 64.56
C ALA A 582 -69.02 -36.99 63.63
N GLY A 583 -69.11 -35.68 63.35
CA GLY A 583 -69.97 -35.13 62.31
C GLY A 583 -69.69 -35.74 60.93
N LEU A 584 -68.43 -35.92 60.54
CA LEU A 584 -68.06 -36.58 59.28
C LEU A 584 -68.58 -38.03 59.22
N ALA A 585 -68.44 -38.77 60.32
CA ALA A 585 -68.89 -40.16 60.40
C ALA A 585 -70.41 -40.27 60.30
N VAL A 586 -71.17 -39.37 60.94
CA VAL A 586 -72.64 -39.31 60.85
C VAL A 586 -73.07 -38.93 59.43
N ASP A 587 -72.56 -37.82 58.90
CA ASP A 587 -73.05 -37.24 57.65
C ASP A 587 -72.66 -38.09 56.42
N SER A 588 -71.49 -38.74 56.46
CA SER A 588 -71.07 -39.64 55.38
C SER A 588 -71.75 -41.00 55.41
N GLY A 589 -72.20 -41.47 56.58
CA GLY A 589 -72.71 -42.83 56.78
C GLY A 589 -71.67 -43.95 56.52
N ILE A 590 -70.38 -43.60 56.33
CA ILE A 590 -69.31 -44.56 55.99
C ILE A 590 -68.78 -45.24 57.25
N TRP A 591 -68.82 -44.55 58.39
CA TRP A 591 -68.21 -44.97 59.65
C TRP A 591 -69.26 -45.03 60.76
N ASN A 592 -69.20 -46.07 61.59
CA ASN A 592 -70.15 -46.23 62.69
C ASN A 592 -69.83 -45.24 63.82
N VAL A 593 -70.88 -44.59 64.33
CA VAL A 593 -70.84 -43.69 65.49
C VAL A 593 -71.55 -44.34 66.66
N TYR A 594 -70.90 -44.36 67.82
CA TYR A 594 -71.44 -44.91 69.07
C TYR A 594 -71.64 -43.76 70.06
N LEU A 595 -72.85 -43.64 70.61
CA LEU A 595 -73.18 -42.66 71.65
C LEU A 595 -73.03 -43.31 73.03
N GLU A 596 -72.18 -42.75 73.89
CA GLU A 596 -72.08 -43.16 75.30
C GLU A 596 -73.16 -42.48 76.16
N LYS A 597 -73.41 -43.01 77.37
CA LYS A 597 -74.44 -42.51 78.30
C LYS A 597 -74.25 -41.03 78.69
N ASP A 598 -73.05 -40.49 78.48
CA ASP A 598 -72.65 -39.12 78.81
C ASP A 598 -72.77 -38.15 77.61
N GLY A 599 -73.32 -38.61 76.48
CA GLY A 599 -73.60 -37.78 75.30
C GLY A 599 -72.42 -37.60 74.31
N TYR A 600 -71.25 -38.17 74.59
CA TYR A 600 -70.07 -38.09 73.70
C TYR A 600 -70.12 -39.13 72.57
N ALA A 601 -69.84 -38.71 71.34
CA ALA A 601 -69.85 -39.56 70.15
C ALA A 601 -68.45 -40.14 69.86
N ARG A 602 -68.32 -41.47 69.76
CA ARG A 602 -67.06 -42.15 69.41
C ARG A 602 -67.09 -42.74 68.01
N THR A 603 -65.98 -42.57 67.28
CA THR A 603 -65.76 -43.07 65.90
C THR A 603 -64.72 -44.19 65.85
N GLN A 604 -64.85 -45.20 66.73
CA GLN A 604 -63.81 -46.23 66.99
C GLN A 604 -63.27 -46.94 65.73
N THR A 605 -64.09 -47.07 64.69
CA THR A 605 -63.69 -47.73 63.42
C THR A 605 -62.90 -46.80 62.51
N LEU A 606 -63.22 -45.51 62.49
CA LEU A 606 -62.51 -44.46 61.75
C LEU A 606 -61.16 -44.16 62.40
N ASP A 607 -61.09 -44.15 63.74
CA ASP A 607 -59.87 -43.82 64.50
C ASP A 607 -58.69 -44.72 64.14
N ARG A 608 -58.97 -45.99 63.84
CA ARG A 608 -57.96 -46.95 63.39
C ARG A 608 -57.27 -46.53 62.09
N TYR A 609 -57.90 -45.71 61.25
CA TYR A 609 -57.38 -45.29 59.95
C TYR A 609 -56.56 -43.99 60.00
N LEU A 610 -56.40 -43.37 61.18
CA LEU A 610 -55.72 -42.08 61.34
C LEU A 610 -54.23 -42.21 61.69
N CYS A 611 -53.79 -43.41 62.11
CA CYS A 611 -52.40 -43.72 62.41
C CYS A 611 -51.97 -45.00 61.68
N ALA A 612 -50.74 -45.02 61.16
CA ALA A 612 -50.22 -46.18 60.42
C ALA A 612 -50.13 -47.45 61.27
N GLU A 613 -49.88 -47.28 62.58
CA GLU A 613 -49.77 -48.34 63.59
C GLU A 613 -51.11 -48.99 63.92
N THR A 614 -52.20 -48.23 63.86
CA THR A 614 -53.56 -48.71 64.15
C THR A 614 -54.32 -49.15 62.91
N LEU A 615 -53.79 -48.84 61.71
CA LEU A 615 -54.41 -49.17 60.43
C LEU A 615 -54.53 -50.69 60.27
N PRO A 616 -55.73 -51.24 60.00
CA PRO A 616 -55.89 -52.68 59.85
C PRO A 616 -54.91 -53.29 58.84
N LEU A 617 -54.44 -54.52 59.08
CA LEU A 617 -53.56 -55.24 58.13
C LEU A 617 -54.21 -55.37 56.74
N ARG A 618 -55.54 -55.45 56.68
CA ARG A 618 -56.34 -55.36 55.46
C ARG A 618 -57.30 -54.16 55.54
N PRO A 619 -56.87 -52.94 55.15
CA PRO A 619 -57.72 -51.75 55.17
C PRO A 619 -58.92 -51.90 54.23
N ARG A 620 -60.07 -51.37 54.62
CA ARG A 620 -61.23 -51.23 53.73
C ARG A 620 -61.00 -50.05 52.79
N TRP A 621 -60.25 -50.27 51.72
CA TRP A 621 -59.89 -49.24 50.74
C TRP A 621 -61.08 -48.47 50.18
N LYS A 622 -62.20 -49.16 49.95
CA LYS A 622 -63.45 -48.53 49.49
C LYS A 622 -63.92 -47.44 50.45
N ASN A 623 -63.81 -47.65 51.76
CA ASN A 623 -64.21 -46.66 52.76
C ASN A 623 -63.26 -45.45 52.76
N ILE A 624 -61.96 -45.67 52.55
CA ILE A 624 -60.97 -44.58 52.46
C ILE A 624 -61.28 -43.69 51.26
N TYR A 625 -61.48 -44.27 50.07
CA TYR A 625 -61.82 -43.50 48.87
C TYR A 625 -63.17 -42.80 49.00
N ALA A 626 -64.19 -43.50 49.50
CA ALA A 626 -65.51 -42.93 49.70
C ALA A 626 -65.49 -41.77 50.71
N THR A 627 -64.66 -41.83 51.75
CA THR A 627 -64.52 -40.74 52.74
C THR A 627 -63.93 -39.50 52.07
N ALA A 628 -62.83 -39.66 51.34
CA ALA A 628 -62.19 -38.55 50.65
C ALA A 628 -63.07 -37.95 49.55
N GLU A 629 -63.76 -38.78 48.76
CA GLU A 629 -64.72 -38.33 47.74
C GLU A 629 -65.92 -37.60 48.37
N PHE A 630 -66.45 -38.11 49.48
CA PHE A 630 -67.53 -37.45 50.21
C PHE A 630 -67.12 -36.05 50.69
N VAL A 631 -65.91 -35.90 51.23
CA VAL A 631 -65.39 -34.60 51.68
C VAL A 631 -65.16 -33.66 50.48
N LEU A 632 -64.60 -34.15 49.37
CA LEU A 632 -64.38 -33.33 48.17
C LEU A 632 -65.68 -32.85 47.48
N VAL A 633 -66.78 -33.58 47.65
CA VAL A 633 -68.10 -33.19 47.14
C VAL A 633 -68.80 -32.19 48.06
N ASN A 634 -68.65 -32.35 49.38
CA ASN A 634 -69.42 -31.58 50.36
C ASN A 634 -68.66 -30.36 50.95
N CYS A 635 -67.36 -30.22 50.70
CA CYS A 635 -66.57 -29.06 51.09
C CYS A 635 -66.19 -28.20 49.86
N THR A 636 -66.33 -26.88 49.95
CA THR A 636 -66.13 -25.94 48.82
C THR A 636 -64.65 -25.69 48.48
N GLN A 637 -64.39 -25.40 47.19
CA GLN A 637 -63.07 -25.35 46.51
C GLN A 637 -62.06 -24.25 46.94
N GLN A 638 -62.11 -23.69 48.15
CA GLN A 638 -61.28 -22.51 48.50
C GLN A 638 -60.40 -22.65 49.76
N THR A 639 -59.98 -23.85 50.12
CA THR A 639 -59.01 -24.06 51.21
C THR A 639 -57.82 -24.89 50.74
N ASP A 640 -56.61 -24.59 51.25
CA ASP A 640 -55.37 -25.32 50.92
C ASP A 640 -55.49 -26.83 51.18
N CYS A 641 -56.30 -27.23 52.17
CA CYS A 641 -56.59 -28.63 52.48
C CYS A 641 -57.39 -29.35 51.38
N TYR A 642 -58.20 -28.66 50.57
CA TYR A 642 -58.93 -29.26 49.46
C TYR A 642 -57.97 -29.73 48.35
N SER A 643 -57.03 -28.86 47.96
CA SER A 643 -56.01 -29.17 46.94
C SER A 643 -55.09 -30.30 47.41
N GLU A 644 -54.71 -30.31 48.69
CA GLU A 644 -53.88 -31.38 49.25
C GLU A 644 -54.62 -32.72 49.34
N LEU A 645 -55.91 -32.73 49.72
CA LEU A 645 -56.73 -33.94 49.71
C LEU A 645 -56.89 -34.51 48.29
N GLU A 646 -57.13 -33.65 47.29
CA GLU A 646 -57.24 -34.05 45.88
C GLU A 646 -55.94 -34.67 45.35
N LYS A 647 -54.78 -34.06 45.66
CA LYS A 647 -53.47 -34.63 45.31
C LYS A 647 -53.23 -35.96 46.02
N SER A 648 -53.55 -36.05 47.32
CA SER A 648 -53.36 -37.24 48.13
C SER A 648 -54.21 -38.42 47.64
N ILE A 649 -55.49 -38.21 47.30
CA ILE A 649 -56.37 -39.28 46.78
C ILE A 649 -55.93 -39.73 45.38
N ILE A 650 -55.51 -38.82 44.50
CA ILE A 650 -54.99 -39.19 43.17
C ILE A 650 -53.72 -40.03 43.29
N ARG A 651 -52.79 -39.66 44.20
CA ARG A 651 -51.58 -40.44 44.47
C ARG A 651 -51.92 -41.82 45.02
N LEU A 652 -52.87 -41.92 45.96
CA LEU A 652 -53.31 -43.21 46.51
C LEU A 652 -53.96 -44.11 45.44
N LYS A 653 -54.80 -43.55 44.56
CA LYS A 653 -55.41 -44.28 43.43
C LYS A 653 -54.38 -44.79 42.41
N LYS A 654 -53.28 -44.06 42.20
CA LYS A 654 -52.17 -44.46 41.31
C LYS A 654 -51.27 -45.54 41.92
N CYS A 655 -51.18 -45.62 43.24
CA CYS A 655 -50.59 -46.76 43.95
C CYS A 655 -51.59 -47.94 43.97
N ARG A 656 -51.75 -48.64 42.84
CA ARG A 656 -52.31 -50.00 42.81
C ARG A 656 -51.23 -50.99 43.24
N ASP A 657 -51.64 -52.06 43.94
CA ASP A 657 -50.74 -53.13 44.41
C ASP A 657 -49.87 -53.69 43.28
#